data_AF-A0A6P5YK22-F1
#
_entry.id   AF-A0A6P5YK22-F1
#
_cell.length_a   1.000
_cell.length_b   1.000
_cell.length_c   1.000
_cell.angle_alpha   90.00
_cell.angle_beta   90.00
_cell.angle_gamma   90.00
#
_symmetry.space_group_name_H-M   'P 1'
#
loop_
_entity.id
_entity.type
_entity.pdbx_description
1 polymer ?
#
loop_
_entity_poly.entity_id
_entity_poly.type
_entity_poly.pdbx_seq_one_letter_code
_entity_poly.pdbx_strand_id
1 'polypeptide(L)'
;MMGRNDIAVGVGGEGGIMEDGTLLPNVGGHLPLIEQGMTTAGGCRYRQAIPVGLGGRLDIDTNFGIRKAFLPRGSRKYSPLQQPTAQQVMIEKISAGPITVFLIGAHTNFAIFLMNNPHLKKNVEHIYVMGGGVRSKNTTGCCPQNASTSCEPSQCGYPGNLFTDYNSNPYAEFNIFGDPFAAYQVFHSGIPVTLVPLDATNTIPITEEFFKAFEESQGTYEAEYCFRALKMARDTWFDDQFYTSYFMWDSFTSGIAVSIMRNSNKNKGENEFAEMEYINITVVTSNKPYGISDGSNPLFDGLKVPKFELKKDGVHSGHVQTGLRDPFCFVENEKGKCKDGYTEEVTGPDAVRALVATKAKANQDVGSKLDREFYISFLDVLNRPEHSGRFNLMTEFPYYREVLYKPDFKHKKLGKPVVFDMDMSAGDFLALFYLLKVPVEVLNLKAILVSPTGWASAATLDIIYDLLHMMGRDDIPVGLGDVFAMNQSDKIFSYVGDCKYAKAIPHGSGGFLDSDTLYGLARDLPRSPRRYTAENSVEFGAPRDTDHPELRQPLALEIWTSILKTLDPGSKITVLTNGPLTSLAKIITATKTASLIQNVYIVGGHISRSSLDKGNVFTIPSNKYAEFNMFLDPFAAKTVFESGLNITLIPLSTQRKVSLFAETLERLELTRTPEAQFVKRLLFRLYTLQQTHHRYRHMDTFLGEILGAIFLGGDHSSLKPTIQEMPIKVIAEGVTSRDGQILIDKKRGKLVKILKNIDHMAYYDLFANRLGDEKQSAVLGSYDEQRIMWNTPPNQTSEFRLRVGFCFLDNRNSSLVS
;
A
#
# COMPACT_ATOMS: atom_id res chain seq x y z
N MET A 1 -21.25 7.39 -3.49
CA MET A 1 -22.24 7.32 -2.40
C MET A 1 -23.13 8.55 -2.38
N MET A 2 -22.61 9.77 -2.21
CA MET A 2 -23.42 11.00 -2.06
C MET A 2 -23.68 11.78 -3.37
N GLY A 3 -23.52 11.17 -4.55
CA GLY A 3 -23.79 11.84 -5.84
C GLY A 3 -22.82 12.96 -6.25
N ARG A 4 -21.70 13.16 -5.53
CA ARG A 4 -20.73 14.23 -5.79
C ARG A 4 -19.65 13.90 -6.83
N ASN A 5 -20.08 13.46 -8.01
CA ASN A 5 -19.15 13.21 -9.13
C ASN A 5 -18.59 14.51 -9.76
N ASP A 6 -19.08 15.67 -9.33
CA ASP A 6 -18.64 17.01 -9.71
C ASP A 6 -17.29 17.42 -9.09
N ILE A 7 -16.92 16.86 -7.93
CA ILE A 7 -15.69 17.26 -7.22
C ILE A 7 -14.46 16.76 -7.97
N ALA A 8 -13.57 17.64 -8.44
CA ALA A 8 -12.34 17.22 -9.10
C ALA A 8 -11.43 16.41 -8.16
N VAL A 9 -10.82 15.35 -8.66
CA VAL A 9 -9.88 14.51 -7.90
C VAL A 9 -8.59 14.43 -8.69
N GLY A 10 -7.48 14.82 -8.06
CA GLY A 10 -6.16 14.77 -8.64
C GLY A 10 -5.28 13.79 -7.89
N VAL A 11 -4.40 13.08 -8.59
CA VAL A 11 -3.44 12.15 -7.99
C VAL A 11 -2.09 12.29 -8.65
N GLY A 12 -1.03 12.25 -7.84
CA GLY A 12 0.34 12.01 -8.30
C GLY A 12 0.80 12.89 -9.47
N GLY A 13 1.85 12.44 -10.14
CA GLY A 13 2.37 13.09 -11.33
C GLY A 13 3.79 12.64 -11.71
N GLU A 14 4.09 12.73 -13.01
CA GLU A 14 5.34 12.26 -13.61
C GLU A 14 6.45 13.33 -13.71
N GLY A 15 6.26 14.48 -13.08
CA GLY A 15 7.32 15.47 -12.92
C GLY A 15 8.39 15.00 -11.93
N GLY A 16 9.50 15.71 -11.89
CA GLY A 16 10.61 15.45 -10.97
C GLY A 16 11.23 16.74 -10.47
N ILE A 17 12.11 16.61 -9.51
CA ILE A 17 12.93 17.71 -8.99
C ILE A 17 14.36 17.49 -9.46
N MET A 18 14.92 18.49 -10.15
CA MET A 18 16.31 18.46 -10.61
C MET A 18 17.29 18.58 -9.44
N GLU A 19 18.58 18.31 -9.70
CA GLU A 19 19.62 18.37 -8.64
C GLU A 19 19.79 19.76 -8.02
N ASP A 20 19.50 20.82 -8.77
CA ASP A 20 19.50 22.22 -8.29
C ASP A 20 18.22 22.62 -7.55
N GLY A 21 17.22 21.74 -7.48
CA GLY A 21 15.91 22.01 -6.90
C GLY A 21 14.88 22.57 -7.88
N THR A 22 15.19 22.68 -9.18
CA THR A 22 14.20 23.08 -10.18
C THR A 22 13.05 22.07 -10.21
N LEU A 23 11.84 22.55 -9.93
CA LEU A 23 10.61 21.78 -9.95
C LEU A 23 10.07 21.71 -11.38
N LEU A 24 9.94 20.50 -11.94
CA LEU A 24 9.34 20.31 -13.26
C LEU A 24 7.80 20.29 -13.18
N PRO A 25 7.08 20.49 -14.30
CA PRO A 25 5.62 20.37 -14.31
C PRO A 25 5.16 18.98 -13.84
N ASN A 26 4.01 18.93 -13.17
CA ASN A 26 3.36 17.69 -12.72
C ASN A 26 4.20 16.86 -11.73
N VAL A 27 5.02 17.46 -10.86
CA VAL A 27 5.69 16.71 -9.78
C VAL A 27 4.64 16.06 -8.88
N GLY A 28 4.73 14.73 -8.70
CA GLY A 28 3.84 14.00 -7.79
C GLY A 28 4.28 14.11 -6.33
N GLY A 29 3.35 14.27 -5.39
CA GLY A 29 3.65 14.33 -3.95
C GLY A 29 3.92 12.98 -3.27
N HIS A 30 4.40 11.97 -4.01
CA HIS A 30 4.59 10.61 -3.50
C HIS A 30 5.83 10.44 -2.63
N LEU A 31 6.76 11.40 -2.62
CA LEU A 31 8.00 11.42 -1.85
C LEU A 31 8.13 12.78 -1.17
N PRO A 32 8.71 12.88 0.03
CA PRO A 32 8.98 14.18 0.61
C PRO A 32 9.96 14.95 -0.27
N LEU A 33 9.85 16.28 -0.30
CA LEU A 33 10.66 17.15 -1.17
C LEU A 33 12.18 16.90 -1.04
N ILE A 34 12.64 16.56 0.17
CA ILE A 34 14.05 16.28 0.46
C ILE A 34 14.57 14.99 -0.20
N GLU A 35 13.71 13.97 -0.40
CA GLU A 35 14.08 12.69 -1.03
C GLU A 35 13.77 12.67 -2.53
N GLN A 36 13.03 13.67 -3.02
CA GLN A 36 12.52 13.66 -4.37
C GLN A 36 13.59 14.08 -5.40
N GLY A 37 13.54 13.40 -6.54
CA GLY A 37 14.46 13.60 -7.67
C GLY A 37 13.75 13.47 -9.01
N MET A 38 14.49 13.06 -10.03
CA MET A 38 13.98 12.90 -11.40
C MET A 38 13.17 11.61 -11.63
N THR A 39 13.06 10.74 -10.63
CA THR A 39 12.32 9.48 -10.66
C THR A 39 11.19 9.47 -9.64
N THR A 40 10.24 8.55 -9.80
CA THR A 40 9.20 8.25 -8.80
C THR A 40 9.62 7.19 -7.78
N ALA A 41 10.84 6.65 -7.91
CA ALA A 41 11.53 5.85 -6.91
C ALA A 41 12.30 6.78 -5.96
N GLY A 42 12.39 6.40 -4.67
CA GLY A 42 13.08 7.22 -3.67
C GLY A 42 12.95 6.63 -2.27
N GLY A 43 13.68 7.24 -1.32
CA GLY A 43 13.67 6.83 0.08
C GLY A 43 12.29 6.96 0.72
N CYS A 44 12.25 6.62 2.01
CA CYS A 44 11.03 6.72 2.81
C CYS A 44 11.33 7.22 4.21
N ARG A 45 12.47 7.87 4.44
CA ARG A 45 13.00 8.28 5.76
C ARG A 45 11.93 8.65 6.78
N TYR A 46 11.15 9.70 6.50
CA TYR A 46 10.11 10.15 7.42
C TYR A 46 8.90 9.22 7.46
N ARG A 47 8.59 8.57 6.33
CA ARG A 47 7.49 7.62 6.23
C ARG A 47 7.79 6.26 6.88
N GLN A 48 9.03 5.96 7.24
CA GLN A 48 9.38 4.78 8.05
C GLN A 48 8.64 4.81 9.39
N ALA A 49 8.34 6.00 9.92
CA ALA A 49 7.59 6.15 11.17
C ALA A 49 6.12 5.74 11.06
N ILE A 50 5.59 5.64 9.84
CA ILE A 50 4.20 5.26 9.62
C ILE A 50 4.11 3.73 9.64
N PRO A 51 3.38 3.11 10.58
CA PRO A 51 3.20 1.67 10.62
C PRO A 51 2.61 1.16 9.31
N VAL A 52 3.17 0.06 8.81
CA VAL A 52 2.54 -0.70 7.72
C VAL A 52 1.63 -1.81 8.27
N GLY A 53 1.64 -2.11 9.57
CA GLY A 53 0.78 -3.14 10.18
C GLY A 53 1.26 -4.57 9.96
N LEU A 54 0.62 -5.55 10.62
CA LEU A 54 0.93 -6.98 10.46
C LEU A 54 0.56 -7.50 9.07
N GLY A 55 -0.60 -7.08 8.56
CA GLY A 55 -1.09 -7.50 7.25
C GLY A 55 -0.81 -6.49 6.13
N GLY A 56 0.02 -5.47 6.40
CA GLY A 56 0.39 -4.46 5.43
C GLY A 56 -0.57 -3.27 5.40
N ARG A 57 -0.22 -2.26 4.57
CA ARG A 57 -0.82 -0.92 4.65
C ARG A 57 -2.34 -0.90 4.49
N LEU A 58 -2.95 -1.95 3.93
CA LEU A 58 -4.40 -2.15 3.82
C LEU A 58 -5.20 -1.93 5.07
N ASP A 59 -4.67 -2.38 6.23
CA ASP A 59 -5.36 -2.24 7.50
C ASP A 59 -5.79 -0.78 7.66
N ILE A 60 -4.92 0.14 7.25
CA ILE A 60 -5.14 1.58 7.36
C ILE A 60 -5.67 2.18 6.04
N ASP A 61 -5.11 1.80 4.89
CA ASP A 61 -5.33 2.43 3.57
C ASP A 61 -6.71 2.13 2.94
N THR A 62 -7.42 1.09 3.41
CA THR A 62 -8.73 0.69 2.85
C THR A 62 -9.88 0.75 3.85
N ASN A 63 -9.67 1.44 4.97
CA ASN A 63 -10.56 1.39 6.13
C ASN A 63 -10.77 -0.07 6.55
N PHE A 64 -9.64 -0.78 6.79
CA PHE A 64 -9.61 -2.17 7.25
C PHE A 64 -10.40 -3.15 6.35
N GLY A 65 -10.39 -2.94 5.03
CA GLY A 65 -11.11 -3.78 4.05
C GLY A 65 -12.60 -3.46 3.89
N ILE A 66 -13.19 -2.65 4.77
CA ILE A 66 -14.64 -2.33 4.77
C ILE A 66 -15.04 -1.59 3.50
N ARG A 67 -14.12 -0.81 2.90
CA ARG A 67 -14.37 -0.14 1.62
C ARG A 67 -14.90 -1.10 0.54
N LYS A 68 -14.30 -2.28 0.38
CA LYS A 68 -14.71 -3.32 -0.59
C LYS A 68 -15.91 -4.13 -0.11
N ALA A 69 -16.38 -3.97 1.12
CA ALA A 69 -17.69 -4.50 1.54
C ALA A 69 -18.82 -3.51 1.23
N PHE A 70 -18.56 -2.22 1.45
CA PHE A 70 -19.61 -1.23 1.63
C PHE A 70 -19.76 -0.25 0.46
N LEU A 71 -18.65 0.32 -0.03
CA LEU A 71 -18.73 1.44 -0.95
C LEU A 71 -19.15 1.03 -2.37
N PRO A 72 -19.92 1.89 -3.07
CA PRO A 72 -20.24 1.71 -4.49
C PRO A 72 -19.02 1.70 -5.39
N ARG A 73 -19.09 0.92 -6.47
CA ARG A 73 -18.23 1.11 -7.64
C ARG A 73 -18.82 2.21 -8.55
N GLY A 74 -18.47 3.48 -8.31
CA GLY A 74 -18.85 4.63 -9.17
C GLY A 74 -18.25 4.66 -10.59
N SER A 75 -18.59 5.66 -11.40
CA SER A 75 -18.16 5.74 -12.82
C SER A 75 -16.71 6.18 -13.05
N ARG A 76 -16.09 6.87 -12.07
CA ARG A 76 -14.70 7.33 -12.18
C ARG A 76 -13.74 6.14 -12.24
N LYS A 77 -12.78 6.20 -13.17
CA LYS A 77 -11.73 5.18 -13.36
C LYS A 77 -10.35 5.81 -13.32
N TYR A 78 -9.39 5.02 -12.84
CA TYR A 78 -7.97 5.31 -12.94
C TYR A 78 -7.41 4.70 -14.24
N SER A 79 -6.45 5.38 -14.87
CA SER A 79 -5.87 5.10 -16.18
C SER A 79 -4.59 5.96 -16.29
N PRO A 80 -3.40 5.37 -16.07
CA PRO A 80 -2.18 6.13 -15.86
C PRO A 80 -1.95 7.20 -16.92
N LEU A 81 -1.38 8.33 -16.50
CA LEU A 81 -1.17 9.54 -17.33
C LEU A 81 -2.44 10.26 -17.82
N GLN A 82 -3.64 9.74 -17.57
CA GLN A 82 -4.90 10.38 -17.97
C GLN A 82 -5.65 11.03 -16.80
N GLN A 83 -5.33 10.68 -15.55
CA GLN A 83 -5.91 11.37 -14.40
C GLN A 83 -5.27 12.73 -14.25
N PRO A 84 -6.08 13.76 -13.91
CA PRO A 84 -5.52 15.02 -13.45
C PRO A 84 -4.53 14.80 -12.31
N THR A 85 -3.39 15.47 -12.38
CA THR A 85 -2.46 15.50 -11.24
C THR A 85 -3.04 16.36 -10.12
N ALA A 86 -2.57 16.16 -8.89
CA ALA A 86 -2.92 17.05 -7.78
C ALA A 86 -2.58 18.51 -8.13
N GLN A 87 -1.44 18.73 -8.81
CA GLN A 87 -1.02 20.03 -9.29
C GLN A 87 -2.00 20.63 -10.31
N GLN A 88 -2.43 19.86 -11.31
CA GLN A 88 -3.40 20.32 -12.30
C GLN A 88 -4.74 20.71 -11.66
N VAL A 89 -5.24 19.90 -10.72
CA VAL A 89 -6.50 20.23 -10.00
C VAL A 89 -6.35 21.51 -9.19
N MET A 90 -5.25 21.67 -8.45
CA MET A 90 -5.00 22.90 -7.68
C MET A 90 -4.88 24.12 -8.59
N ILE A 91 -4.12 24.04 -9.69
CA ILE A 91 -3.99 25.14 -10.66
C ILE A 91 -5.36 25.51 -11.23
N GLU A 92 -6.15 24.55 -11.70
CA GLU A 92 -7.47 24.78 -12.28
C GLU A 92 -8.41 25.45 -11.26
N LYS A 93 -8.51 24.89 -10.04
CA LYS A 93 -9.48 25.39 -9.04
C LYS A 93 -9.06 26.70 -8.40
N ILE A 94 -7.77 26.89 -8.12
CA ILE A 94 -7.26 28.11 -7.48
C ILE A 94 -7.21 29.26 -8.50
N SER A 95 -6.95 29.00 -9.78
CA SER A 95 -6.99 30.06 -10.81
C SER A 95 -8.41 30.56 -11.10
N ALA A 96 -9.44 29.74 -10.85
CA ALA A 96 -10.84 30.09 -11.11
C ALA A 96 -11.40 31.16 -10.15
N GLY A 97 -10.82 31.32 -8.97
CA GLY A 97 -11.24 32.34 -8.01
C GLY A 97 -10.75 32.08 -6.59
N PRO A 98 -11.15 32.93 -5.64
CA PRO A 98 -10.83 32.76 -4.23
C PRO A 98 -11.27 31.40 -3.69
N ILE A 99 -10.40 30.72 -2.96
CA ILE A 99 -10.66 29.37 -2.43
C ILE A 99 -9.98 29.16 -1.08
N THR A 100 -10.61 28.34 -0.25
CA THR A 100 -10.06 27.85 1.01
C THR A 100 -9.48 26.45 0.82
N VAL A 101 -8.32 26.20 1.42
CA VAL A 101 -7.59 24.92 1.31
C VAL A 101 -7.56 24.21 2.66
N PHE A 102 -7.80 22.90 2.64
CA PHE A 102 -7.70 22.01 3.79
C PHE A 102 -6.51 21.08 3.59
N LEU A 103 -5.60 21.06 4.56
CA LEU A 103 -4.41 20.21 4.58
C LEU A 103 -4.47 19.31 5.82
N ILE A 104 -5.04 18.12 5.62
CA ILE A 104 -5.18 17.07 6.66
C ILE A 104 -4.23 15.89 6.42
N GLY A 105 -3.18 16.13 5.63
CA GLY A 105 -2.14 15.15 5.30
C GLY A 105 -0.79 15.85 5.12
N ALA A 106 0.22 15.10 4.66
CA ALA A 106 1.51 15.69 4.34
C ALA A 106 1.39 16.83 3.30
N HIS A 107 2.09 17.94 3.56
CA HIS A 107 1.88 19.20 2.85
C HIS A 107 2.55 19.25 1.46
N THR A 108 3.23 18.17 1.06
CA THR A 108 4.05 18.07 -0.16
C THR A 108 3.35 18.58 -1.42
N ASN A 109 2.12 18.13 -1.69
CA ASN A 109 1.40 18.57 -2.90
C ASN A 109 1.18 20.08 -2.91
N PHE A 110 0.71 20.65 -1.80
CA PHE A 110 0.42 22.08 -1.74
C PHE A 110 1.69 22.94 -1.72
N ALA A 111 2.76 22.48 -1.09
CA ALA A 111 4.07 23.14 -1.17
C ALA A 111 4.61 23.19 -2.61
N ILE A 112 4.57 22.07 -3.34
CA ILE A 112 4.93 22.03 -4.78
C ILE A 112 4.09 23.04 -5.56
N PHE A 113 2.78 23.12 -5.29
CA PHE A 113 1.91 24.08 -5.95
C PHE A 113 2.36 25.52 -5.70
N LEU A 114 2.59 25.90 -4.44
CA LEU A 114 3.01 27.24 -4.04
C LEU A 114 4.36 27.62 -4.64
N MET A 115 5.33 26.71 -4.62
CA MET A 115 6.67 26.93 -5.16
C MET A 115 6.66 27.12 -6.68
N ASN A 116 5.83 26.35 -7.41
CA ASN A 116 5.72 26.46 -8.87
C ASN A 116 4.78 27.57 -9.35
N ASN A 117 3.78 27.94 -8.55
CA ASN A 117 2.72 28.88 -8.94
C ASN A 117 2.55 30.01 -7.92
N PRO A 118 3.62 30.75 -7.55
CA PRO A 118 3.56 31.74 -6.49
C PRO A 118 2.55 32.86 -6.79
N HIS A 119 2.31 33.17 -8.06
CA HIS A 119 1.33 34.17 -8.50
C HIS A 119 -0.14 33.80 -8.20
N LEU A 120 -0.44 32.50 -8.02
CA LEU A 120 -1.78 32.00 -7.67
C LEU A 120 -2.05 31.98 -6.17
N LYS A 121 -1.01 32.13 -5.33
CA LYS A 121 -1.14 32.21 -3.86
C LYS A 121 -2.21 33.22 -3.43
N LYS A 122 -2.32 34.36 -4.13
CA LYS A 122 -3.29 35.44 -3.83
C LYS A 122 -4.76 35.01 -3.92
N ASN A 123 -5.06 33.90 -4.59
CA ASN A 123 -6.40 33.35 -4.71
C ASN A 123 -6.71 32.35 -3.57
N VAL A 124 -5.74 32.03 -2.71
CA VAL A 124 -5.98 31.19 -1.54
C VAL A 124 -6.32 32.12 -0.37
N GLU A 125 -7.58 32.09 0.07
CA GLU A 125 -8.08 32.96 1.14
C GLU A 125 -7.58 32.51 2.51
N HIS A 126 -7.58 31.20 2.73
CA HIS A 126 -7.28 30.62 4.04
C HIS A 126 -6.80 29.17 3.90
N ILE A 127 -5.91 28.75 4.79
CA ILE A 127 -5.45 27.36 4.92
C ILE A 127 -5.86 26.83 6.30
N TYR A 128 -6.57 25.70 6.32
CA TYR A 128 -6.84 24.94 7.53
C TYR A 128 -5.94 23.72 7.57
N VAL A 129 -5.16 23.57 8.64
CA VAL A 129 -4.17 22.50 8.79
C VAL A 129 -4.56 21.61 9.97
N MET A 130 -4.65 20.29 9.74
CA MET A 130 -4.53 19.31 10.82
C MET A 130 -3.07 18.89 10.89
N GLY A 131 -2.43 19.13 12.04
CA GLY A 131 -1.08 18.66 12.28
C GLY A 131 -0.31 19.51 13.28
N GLY A 132 0.91 19.09 13.58
CA GLY A 132 1.77 19.72 14.58
C GLY A 132 1.32 19.48 16.02
N GLY A 133 2.22 19.70 16.97
CA GLY A 133 1.91 19.81 18.40
C GLY A 133 2.73 20.95 18.97
N VAL A 134 2.08 22.06 19.37
CA VAL A 134 2.78 23.30 19.74
C VAL A 134 3.18 23.27 21.21
N ARG A 135 2.17 23.15 22.07
CA ARG A 135 2.24 23.08 23.54
C ARG A 135 1.61 21.79 24.07
N SER A 136 1.33 20.80 23.20
CA SER A 136 0.73 19.53 23.62
C SER A 136 1.54 18.86 24.73
N LYS A 137 0.83 18.30 25.72
CA LYS A 137 1.43 17.64 26.90
C LYS A 137 0.92 16.22 27.13
N ASN A 138 -0.09 15.79 26.38
CA ASN A 138 -0.77 14.52 26.61
C ASN A 138 -0.97 13.79 25.29
N THR A 139 -0.06 12.90 24.96
CA THR A 139 -0.02 12.15 23.69
C THR A 139 -0.67 10.78 23.82
N THR A 140 -0.86 10.12 22.68
CA THR A 140 -1.33 8.73 22.56
C THR A 140 -0.54 7.80 23.49
N GLY A 141 -1.21 6.90 24.22
CA GLY A 141 -0.55 5.90 25.09
C GLY A 141 -0.25 6.39 26.51
N CYS A 142 -0.93 7.44 26.97
CA CYS A 142 -0.89 7.89 28.37
C CYS A 142 -1.93 7.23 29.24
N CYS A 143 -1.49 6.71 30.40
CA CYS A 143 -2.38 6.12 31.38
C CYS A 143 -3.24 7.20 32.05
N PRO A 144 -4.57 6.99 32.12
CA PRO A 144 -5.45 7.81 32.96
C PRO A 144 -4.97 7.84 34.42
N GLN A 145 -5.30 8.90 35.17
CA GLN A 145 -4.98 9.00 36.61
C GLN A 145 -5.59 7.87 37.45
N ASN A 146 -6.63 7.19 36.96
CA ASN A 146 -7.33 6.08 37.62
C ASN A 146 -7.13 4.72 36.91
N ALA A 147 -6.08 4.56 36.11
CA ALA A 147 -5.85 3.32 35.36
C ALA A 147 -5.53 2.11 36.26
N SER A 148 -5.90 0.90 35.81
CA SER A 148 -5.51 -0.35 36.46
C SER A 148 -3.98 -0.50 36.51
N THR A 149 -3.49 -1.34 37.43
CA THR A 149 -2.05 -1.66 37.59
C THR A 149 -1.39 -2.30 36.35
N SER A 150 -2.16 -2.56 35.29
CA SER A 150 -1.69 -3.09 34.00
C SER A 150 -1.39 -2.03 32.95
N CYS A 151 -1.69 -0.74 33.21
CA CYS A 151 -1.38 0.34 32.28
C CYS A 151 0.05 0.84 32.52
N GLU A 152 0.95 0.60 31.58
CA GLU A 152 2.30 1.18 31.58
C GLU A 152 2.35 2.40 30.64
N PRO A 153 2.52 3.62 31.16
CA PRO A 153 2.58 4.82 30.33
C PRO A 153 3.89 4.82 29.54
N SER A 154 3.81 4.95 28.21
CA SER A 154 5.00 4.84 27.35
C SER A 154 5.49 6.16 26.76
N GLN A 155 4.64 7.18 26.61
CA GLN A 155 4.96 8.40 25.81
C GLN A 155 4.49 9.73 26.43
N CYS A 156 4.22 9.77 27.73
CA CYS A 156 3.61 10.93 28.36
C CYS A 156 4.52 12.14 28.51
N GLY A 157 3.97 13.33 28.26
CA GLY A 157 4.68 14.60 28.38
C GLY A 157 5.44 15.01 27.12
N TYR A 158 5.26 14.31 26.00
CA TYR A 158 5.82 14.68 24.71
C TYR A 158 4.85 15.55 23.89
N PRO A 159 5.33 16.54 23.10
CA PRO A 159 4.45 17.33 22.24
C PRO A 159 3.96 16.61 20.97
N GLY A 160 4.75 15.66 20.46
CA GLY A 160 4.50 14.98 19.18
C GLY A 160 3.83 13.61 19.32
N ASN A 161 3.30 13.07 18.22
CA ASN A 161 2.63 11.76 18.19
C ASN A 161 3.35 10.67 17.37
N LEU A 162 4.65 10.82 17.06
CA LEU A 162 5.45 9.78 16.41
C LEU A 162 5.70 8.57 17.33
N PHE A 163 4.66 7.80 17.63
CA PHE A 163 4.73 6.72 18.62
C PHE A 163 5.68 5.56 18.24
N THR A 164 6.10 5.48 16.98
CA THR A 164 7.08 4.50 16.50
C THR A 164 8.52 4.94 16.72
N ASP A 165 8.74 6.25 16.93
CA ASP A 165 10.07 6.86 17.06
C ASP A 165 10.14 8.08 17.99
N TYR A 166 9.34 8.07 19.05
CA TYR A 166 9.35 9.12 20.06
C TYR A 166 10.70 9.20 20.82
N ASN A 167 11.48 8.11 20.84
CA ASN A 167 12.81 8.09 21.46
C ASN A 167 13.83 8.93 20.70
N SER A 168 13.72 9.05 19.37
CA SER A 168 14.58 9.90 18.55
C SER A 168 13.98 11.31 18.39
N ASN A 169 12.67 11.37 18.15
CA ASN A 169 11.93 12.59 17.86
C ASN A 169 10.56 12.63 18.58
N PRO A 170 10.55 13.09 19.83
CA PRO A 170 9.33 13.22 20.63
C PRO A 170 8.51 14.48 20.36
N TYR A 171 8.91 15.31 19.40
CA TYR A 171 8.30 16.62 19.16
C TYR A 171 7.39 16.65 17.93
N ALA A 172 7.64 15.77 16.98
CA ALA A 172 7.00 15.82 15.68
C ALA A 172 5.62 15.19 15.65
N GLU A 173 4.78 15.71 14.75
CA GLU A 173 3.48 15.15 14.42
C GLU A 173 3.53 14.54 13.02
N PHE A 174 2.81 13.43 12.78
CA PHE A 174 2.89 12.65 11.53
C PHE A 174 2.74 13.46 10.23
N ASN A 175 1.74 14.34 10.11
CA ASN A 175 1.51 15.11 8.88
C ASN A 175 2.63 16.12 8.61
N ILE A 176 3.15 16.76 9.65
CA ILE A 176 4.29 17.69 9.53
C ILE A 176 5.60 16.92 9.31
N PHE A 177 5.82 15.83 10.04
CA PHE A 177 6.98 14.96 9.91
C PHE A 177 7.08 14.30 8.54
N GLY A 178 5.94 13.99 7.92
CA GLY A 178 5.89 13.36 6.61
C GLY A 178 6.62 14.15 5.52
N ASP A 179 6.69 15.49 5.65
CA ASP A 179 7.54 16.37 4.84
C ASP A 179 7.74 17.74 5.55
N PRO A 180 8.73 17.86 6.46
CA PRO A 180 8.91 19.06 7.28
C PRO A 180 9.23 20.30 6.44
N PHE A 181 9.98 20.11 5.35
CA PHE A 181 10.30 21.20 4.44
C PHE A 181 9.05 21.70 3.71
N ALA A 182 8.20 20.80 3.20
CA ALA A 182 6.94 21.21 2.60
C ALA A 182 6.01 21.92 3.60
N ALA A 183 5.91 21.42 4.83
CA ALA A 183 5.12 22.08 5.86
C ALA A 183 5.66 23.50 6.12
N TYR A 184 6.98 23.67 6.28
CA TYR A 184 7.59 24.99 6.39
C TYR A 184 7.20 25.93 5.25
N GLN A 185 7.27 25.48 3.98
CA GLN A 185 6.87 26.28 2.82
C GLN A 185 5.39 26.73 2.89
N VAL A 186 4.51 25.89 3.42
CA VAL A 186 3.08 26.22 3.56
C VAL A 186 2.85 27.24 4.67
N PHE A 187 3.40 27.03 5.87
CA PHE A 187 3.23 27.98 6.98
C PHE A 187 3.84 29.33 6.65
N HIS A 188 5.03 29.34 6.03
CA HIS A 188 5.72 30.56 5.60
C HIS A 188 5.23 31.13 4.29
N SER A 189 4.15 30.56 3.71
CA SER A 189 3.60 31.06 2.46
C SER A 189 3.15 32.50 2.58
N GLY A 190 2.68 32.93 3.77
CA GLY A 190 2.04 34.22 4.02
C GLY A 190 0.56 34.26 3.65
N ILE A 191 -0.09 33.10 3.49
CA ILE A 191 -1.55 32.94 3.49
C ILE A 191 -2.02 32.81 4.94
N PRO A 192 -3.18 33.33 5.36
CA PRO A 192 -3.74 33.07 6.69
C PRO A 192 -3.87 31.58 6.98
N VAL A 193 -3.34 31.13 8.12
CA VAL A 193 -3.38 29.74 8.57
C VAL A 193 -4.21 29.61 9.85
N THR A 194 -5.13 28.65 9.85
CA THR A 194 -5.69 28.07 11.07
C THR A 194 -5.08 26.70 11.30
N LEU A 195 -4.39 26.54 12.43
CA LEU A 195 -3.80 25.27 12.85
C LEU A 195 -4.72 24.56 13.84
N VAL A 196 -4.97 23.28 13.61
CA VAL A 196 -5.62 22.37 14.54
C VAL A 196 -4.59 21.31 14.94
N PRO A 197 -3.78 21.61 15.97
CA PRO A 197 -2.69 20.75 16.40
C PRO A 197 -3.15 19.70 17.43
N LEU A 198 -2.20 18.83 17.79
CA LEU A 198 -2.36 17.85 18.86
C LEU A 198 -2.84 18.47 20.17
N ASP A 199 -2.50 19.72 20.46
CA ASP A 199 -2.96 20.46 21.63
C ASP A 199 -4.48 20.40 21.79
N ALA A 200 -5.22 20.68 20.70
CA ALA A 200 -6.67 20.67 20.71
C ALA A 200 -7.21 19.26 20.51
N THR A 201 -6.65 18.50 19.58
CA THR A 201 -7.22 17.19 19.24
C THR A 201 -7.05 16.17 20.36
N ASN A 202 -6.01 16.28 21.18
CA ASN A 202 -5.81 15.41 22.34
C ASN A 202 -6.84 15.67 23.46
N THR A 203 -7.71 16.67 23.29
CA THR A 203 -8.81 16.98 24.23
C THR A 203 -10.16 16.48 23.74
N ILE A 204 -10.20 15.77 22.59
CA ILE A 204 -11.39 15.19 21.98
C ILE A 204 -11.15 13.71 21.56
N PRO A 205 -10.91 12.81 22.53
CA PRO A 205 -10.77 11.38 22.26
C PRO A 205 -12.09 10.75 21.81
N ILE A 206 -12.05 9.61 21.13
CA ILE A 206 -13.23 8.78 20.90
C ILE A 206 -13.58 8.12 22.23
N THR A 207 -14.39 8.75 23.08
CA THR A 207 -14.76 8.16 24.39
C THR A 207 -15.70 6.96 24.20
N GLU A 208 -15.82 6.13 25.24
CA GLU A 208 -16.77 5.01 25.22
C GLU A 208 -18.21 5.50 25.05
N GLU A 209 -18.57 6.61 25.69
CA GLU A 209 -19.90 7.22 25.57
C GLU A 209 -20.15 7.73 24.14
N PHE A 210 -19.16 8.39 23.52
CA PHE A 210 -19.28 8.82 22.14
C PHE A 210 -19.39 7.62 21.18
N PHE A 211 -18.58 6.58 21.40
CA PHE A 211 -18.61 5.38 20.58
C PHE A 211 -19.99 4.70 20.62
N LYS A 212 -20.57 4.52 21.82
CA LYS A 212 -21.93 3.98 22.00
C LYS A 212 -23.00 4.88 21.38
N ALA A 213 -22.90 6.19 21.57
CA ALA A 213 -23.83 7.13 20.94
C ALA A 213 -23.75 7.08 19.41
N PHE A 214 -22.56 6.89 18.85
CA PHE A 214 -22.39 6.71 17.42
C PHE A 214 -22.94 5.36 16.95
N GLU A 215 -22.77 4.30 17.72
CA GLU A 215 -23.38 3.00 17.45
C GLU A 215 -24.90 3.10 17.32
N GLU A 216 -25.53 3.87 18.21
CA GLU A 216 -26.97 4.13 18.21
C GLU A 216 -27.44 5.14 17.13
N SER A 217 -26.50 5.89 16.52
CA SER A 217 -26.78 7.00 15.61
C SER A 217 -26.23 6.75 14.19
N GLN A 218 -26.76 5.73 13.54
CA GLN A 218 -26.41 5.30 12.16
C GLN A 218 -27.62 5.35 11.22
N GLY A 219 -28.36 6.47 11.23
CA GLY A 219 -29.56 6.70 10.42
C GLY A 219 -29.30 6.90 8.91
N THR A 220 -28.03 7.01 8.50
CA THR A 220 -27.62 7.18 7.09
C THR A 220 -26.51 6.20 6.72
N TYR A 221 -26.31 5.96 5.41
CA TYR A 221 -25.28 5.04 4.93
C TYR A 221 -23.85 5.54 5.22
N GLU A 222 -23.62 6.85 5.19
CA GLU A 222 -22.33 7.43 5.56
C GLU A 222 -22.05 7.32 7.05
N ALA A 223 -23.05 7.47 7.92
CA ALA A 223 -22.90 7.26 9.35
C ALA A 223 -22.57 5.78 9.64
N GLU A 224 -23.29 4.86 8.99
CA GLU A 224 -23.02 3.41 9.08
C GLU A 224 -21.60 3.06 8.60
N TYR A 225 -21.17 3.62 7.47
CA TYR A 225 -19.81 3.39 6.95
C TYR A 225 -18.74 3.91 7.91
N CYS A 226 -18.91 5.13 8.42
CA CYS A 226 -17.97 5.76 9.34
C CYS A 226 -17.89 5.01 10.67
N PHE A 227 -19.04 4.59 11.23
CA PHE A 227 -19.06 3.81 12.46
C PHE A 227 -18.41 2.43 12.26
N ARG A 228 -18.72 1.71 11.18
CA ARG A 228 -18.08 0.41 10.91
C ARG A 228 -16.57 0.53 10.78
N ALA A 229 -16.07 1.57 10.11
CA ALA A 229 -14.64 1.84 10.01
C ALA A 229 -14.01 2.12 11.39
N LEU A 230 -14.68 2.91 12.23
CA LEU A 230 -14.25 3.21 13.60
C LEU A 230 -14.29 1.96 14.50
N LYS A 231 -15.34 1.15 14.40
CA LYS A 231 -15.48 -0.11 15.14
C LYS A 231 -14.35 -1.07 14.81
N MET A 232 -13.99 -1.21 13.53
CA MET A 232 -12.86 -2.04 13.14
C MET A 232 -11.54 -1.55 13.72
N ALA A 233 -11.30 -0.23 13.69
CA ALA A 233 -10.15 0.37 14.35
C ALA A 233 -10.14 0.04 15.86
N ARG A 234 -11.27 0.20 16.55
CA ARG A 234 -11.42 -0.17 17.97
C ARG A 234 -11.10 -1.65 18.18
N ASP A 235 -11.68 -2.55 17.40
CA ASP A 235 -11.61 -3.98 17.63
C ASP A 235 -10.19 -4.54 17.43
N THR A 236 -9.37 -3.88 16.61
CA THR A 236 -7.93 -4.20 16.45
C THR A 236 -7.04 -3.79 17.62
N TRP A 237 -7.53 -2.97 18.56
CA TRP A 237 -6.78 -2.64 19.78
C TRP A 237 -6.86 -3.76 20.82
N PHE A 238 -5.79 -3.91 21.61
CA PHE A 238 -5.67 -4.95 22.64
C PHE A 238 -6.49 -4.66 23.90
N ASP A 239 -6.81 -3.40 24.17
CA ASP A 239 -7.47 -2.96 25.40
C ASP A 239 -8.38 -1.73 25.16
N ASP A 240 -9.04 -1.28 26.23
CA ASP A 240 -9.92 -0.12 26.21
C ASP A 240 -9.14 1.23 26.23
N GLN A 241 -7.81 1.23 26.13
CA GLN A 241 -7.06 2.47 25.93
C GLN A 241 -7.47 3.18 24.65
N PHE A 242 -8.04 2.45 23.67
CA PHE A 242 -8.67 3.04 22.49
C PHE A 242 -9.55 4.24 22.85
N TYR A 243 -10.38 4.12 23.89
CA TYR A 243 -11.33 5.16 24.26
C TYR A 243 -10.70 6.43 24.88
N THR A 244 -9.40 6.37 25.16
CA THR A 244 -8.64 7.47 25.76
C THR A 244 -7.47 7.93 24.91
N SER A 245 -7.08 7.14 23.90
CA SER A 245 -5.87 7.34 23.08
C SER A 245 -6.14 7.44 21.59
N TYR A 246 -7.36 7.20 21.12
CA TYR A 246 -7.77 7.45 19.73
C TYR A 246 -8.55 8.76 19.66
N PHE A 247 -8.20 9.68 18.76
CA PHE A 247 -8.70 11.06 18.79
C PHE A 247 -9.38 11.50 17.48
N MET A 248 -10.28 12.48 17.57
CA MET A 248 -10.87 13.14 16.41
C MET A 248 -9.90 14.18 15.82
N TRP A 249 -9.00 13.74 14.93
CA TRP A 249 -8.05 14.64 14.25
C TRP A 249 -8.72 15.39 13.08
N ASP A 250 -8.91 14.70 11.96
CA ASP A 250 -9.33 15.30 10.69
C ASP A 250 -10.79 15.77 10.71
N SER A 251 -11.66 15.01 11.38
CA SER A 251 -13.08 15.35 11.54
C SER A 251 -13.24 16.64 12.35
N PHE A 252 -12.50 16.77 13.45
CA PHE A 252 -12.54 17.98 14.29
C PHE A 252 -12.00 19.20 13.55
N THR A 253 -10.91 19.03 12.78
CA THR A 253 -10.38 20.08 11.90
C THR A 253 -11.43 20.55 10.89
N SER A 254 -12.16 19.61 10.29
CA SER A 254 -13.25 19.92 9.37
C SER A 254 -14.38 20.70 10.06
N GLY A 255 -14.74 20.31 11.28
CA GLY A 255 -15.72 21.02 12.11
C GLY A 255 -15.32 22.45 12.43
N ILE A 256 -14.06 22.65 12.87
CA ILE A 256 -13.51 23.97 13.17
C ILE A 256 -13.58 24.88 11.94
N ALA A 257 -13.13 24.39 10.79
CA ALA A 257 -13.11 25.17 9.56
C ALA A 257 -14.52 25.57 9.11
N VAL A 258 -15.49 24.62 9.12
CA VAL A 258 -16.89 24.90 8.77
C VAL A 258 -17.51 25.94 9.70
N SER A 259 -17.24 25.83 11.01
CA SER A 259 -17.73 26.80 12.00
C SER A 259 -17.18 28.22 11.74
N ILE A 260 -15.89 28.36 11.45
CA ILE A 260 -15.28 29.66 11.11
C ILE A 260 -15.86 30.22 9.82
N MET A 261 -15.97 29.40 8.77
CA MET A 261 -16.53 29.85 7.48
C MET A 261 -17.98 30.34 7.64
N ARG A 262 -18.80 29.61 8.41
CA ARG A 262 -20.19 29.98 8.69
C ARG A 262 -20.32 31.28 9.50
N ASN A 263 -19.37 31.55 10.41
CA ASN A 263 -19.41 32.68 11.34
C ASN A 263 -18.48 33.85 10.98
N SER A 264 -17.87 33.81 9.80
CA SER A 264 -16.88 34.79 9.29
C SER A 264 -17.31 36.26 9.39
N ASN A 265 -18.62 36.55 9.38
CA ASN A 265 -19.18 37.90 9.44
C ASN A 265 -19.57 38.36 10.87
N LYS A 266 -19.54 37.49 11.88
CA LYS A 266 -20.05 37.80 13.23
C LYS A 266 -18.93 37.93 14.26
N ASN A 267 -18.08 36.92 14.40
CA ASN A 267 -17.09 36.87 15.49
C ASN A 267 -15.71 36.46 14.93
N LYS A 268 -14.86 37.45 14.62
CA LYS A 268 -13.52 37.21 14.06
C LYS A 268 -12.64 36.47 15.08
N GLY A 269 -12.44 35.17 14.86
CA GLY A 269 -11.54 34.32 15.65
C GLY A 269 -12.21 33.42 16.69
N GLU A 270 -13.54 33.47 16.83
CA GLU A 270 -14.28 32.51 17.67
C GLU A 270 -14.65 31.25 16.89
N ASN A 271 -14.75 30.13 17.59
CA ASN A 271 -15.17 28.85 17.04
C ASN A 271 -16.24 28.21 17.94
N GLU A 272 -17.24 27.54 17.36
CA GLU A 272 -18.30 26.88 18.15
C GLU A 272 -17.76 25.70 18.96
N PHE A 273 -16.71 25.03 18.46
CA PHE A 273 -16.24 23.74 18.97
C PHE A 273 -14.87 23.81 19.65
N ALA A 274 -14.11 24.89 19.47
CA ALA A 274 -12.76 25.01 19.98
C ALA A 274 -12.48 26.38 20.62
N GLU A 275 -11.61 26.39 21.62
CA GLU A 275 -10.89 27.58 22.08
C GLU A 275 -9.80 27.91 21.07
N MET A 276 -9.66 29.19 20.71
CA MET A 276 -8.76 29.65 19.66
C MET A 276 -7.83 30.74 20.20
N GLU A 277 -6.55 30.68 19.84
CA GLU A 277 -5.53 31.64 20.24
C GLU A 277 -4.64 31.99 19.04
N TYR A 278 -4.21 33.25 18.93
CA TYR A 278 -3.15 33.59 17.97
C TYR A 278 -1.79 33.28 18.57
N ILE A 279 -1.05 32.38 17.95
CA ILE A 279 0.28 31.96 18.40
C ILE A 279 1.27 32.17 17.26
N ASN A 280 2.48 32.61 17.62
CA ASN A 280 3.60 32.73 16.70
C ASN A 280 4.36 31.40 16.64
N ILE A 281 4.30 30.73 15.49
CA ILE A 281 4.84 29.38 15.31
C ILE A 281 5.81 29.31 14.14
N THR A 282 6.61 28.25 14.09
CA THR A 282 7.39 27.85 12.91
C THR A 282 7.47 26.34 12.83
N VAL A 283 7.95 25.81 11.70
CA VAL A 283 8.21 24.37 11.53
C VAL A 283 9.71 24.14 11.56
N VAL A 284 10.18 23.28 12.47
CA VAL A 284 11.58 22.89 12.50
C VAL A 284 11.85 21.88 11.38
N THR A 285 12.71 22.25 10.43
CA THR A 285 13.01 21.39 9.26
C THR A 285 14.31 20.61 9.38
N SER A 286 15.20 21.02 10.29
CA SER A 286 16.50 20.39 10.53
C SER A 286 17.04 20.78 11.91
N ASN A 287 18.01 20.01 12.41
CA ASN A 287 18.54 20.12 13.77
C ASN A 287 19.89 20.84 13.79
N LYS A 288 20.12 21.65 14.83
CA LYS A 288 21.39 22.34 15.05
C LYS A 288 22.54 21.34 15.33
N PRO A 289 23.79 21.72 15.04
CA PRO A 289 24.25 23.00 14.47
C PRO A 289 23.95 23.14 12.97
N TYR A 290 23.60 24.35 12.54
CA TYR A 290 23.36 24.67 11.12
C TYR A 290 24.68 24.86 10.36
N GLY A 291 24.68 24.45 9.09
CA GLY A 291 25.80 24.56 8.16
C GLY A 291 26.92 23.55 8.31
N ILE A 292 26.77 22.58 9.21
CA ILE A 292 27.67 21.44 9.30
C ILE A 292 27.10 20.32 8.43
N SER A 293 27.89 19.91 7.43
CA SER A 293 27.56 18.75 6.58
C SER A 293 28.04 17.48 7.26
N ASP A 294 27.09 16.59 7.56
CA ASP A 294 27.33 15.26 8.13
C ASP A 294 26.81 14.12 7.23
N GLY A 295 26.31 14.45 6.03
CA GLY A 295 25.76 13.49 5.07
C GLY A 295 24.27 13.17 5.27
N SER A 296 23.62 13.74 6.28
CA SER A 296 22.22 13.48 6.60
C SER A 296 21.21 14.27 5.78
N ASN A 297 21.59 15.38 5.15
CA ASN A 297 20.69 16.38 4.57
C ASN A 297 20.88 16.53 3.04
N PRO A 298 20.09 15.80 2.23
CA PRO A 298 20.14 15.83 0.77
C PRO A 298 19.88 17.18 0.11
N LEU A 299 19.42 18.20 0.83
CA LEU A 299 19.29 19.55 0.29
C LEU A 299 20.66 20.23 0.14
N PHE A 300 21.69 19.76 0.84
CA PHE A 300 23.03 20.36 0.89
C PHE A 300 24.14 19.37 0.52
N ASP A 301 24.03 18.12 0.98
CA ASP A 301 25.13 17.17 0.93
C ASP A 301 25.50 16.73 -0.48
N GLY A 302 26.80 16.79 -0.79
CA GLY A 302 27.33 16.43 -2.11
C GLY A 302 26.99 17.43 -3.24
N LEU A 303 26.32 18.55 -2.94
CA LEU A 303 25.90 19.54 -3.93
C LEU A 303 26.79 20.77 -3.93
N LYS A 304 27.11 21.28 -5.13
CA LYS A 304 27.83 22.55 -5.28
C LYS A 304 26.98 23.74 -4.84
N VAL A 305 25.71 23.72 -5.25
CA VAL A 305 24.67 24.69 -4.90
C VAL A 305 23.57 23.92 -4.17
N PRO A 306 23.14 24.33 -2.96
CA PRO A 306 22.04 23.69 -2.26
C PRO A 306 20.75 23.69 -3.10
N LYS A 307 19.96 22.61 -3.00
CA LYS A 307 18.64 22.54 -3.64
C LYS A 307 17.78 23.71 -3.20
N PHE A 308 16.96 24.23 -4.11
CA PHE A 308 16.03 25.36 -3.85
C PHE A 308 16.75 26.63 -3.38
N GLU A 309 18.03 26.79 -3.71
CA GLU A 309 18.87 27.95 -3.35
C GLU A 309 18.93 28.22 -1.83
N LEU A 310 18.81 27.16 -1.03
CA LEU A 310 18.78 27.29 0.43
C LEU A 310 20.13 27.80 0.99
N LYS A 311 20.05 28.59 2.07
CA LYS A 311 21.23 29.15 2.73
C LYS A 311 21.97 28.09 3.54
N LYS A 312 23.30 28.00 3.35
CA LYS A 312 24.17 27.02 4.00
C LYS A 312 24.26 27.18 5.51
N ASP A 313 23.90 28.31 6.08
CA ASP A 313 23.88 28.59 7.51
C ASP A 313 22.45 28.87 8.04
N GLY A 314 21.44 28.58 7.20
CA GLY A 314 20.02 28.79 7.51
C GLY A 314 19.38 27.63 8.26
N VAL A 315 18.12 27.81 8.65
CA VAL A 315 17.31 26.85 9.44
C VAL A 315 17.09 25.48 8.78
N HIS A 316 17.37 25.36 7.49
CA HIS A 316 17.28 24.12 6.72
C HIS A 316 18.60 23.34 6.63
N SER A 317 19.71 23.93 7.06
CA SER A 317 21.08 23.43 6.81
C SER A 317 21.68 22.59 7.95
N GLY A 318 20.83 22.11 8.85
CA GLY A 318 21.23 21.25 9.95
C GLY A 318 21.17 19.76 9.62
N HIS A 319 21.38 18.94 10.65
CA HIS A 319 21.17 17.50 10.57
C HIS A 319 19.69 17.20 10.32
N VAL A 320 19.39 16.31 9.39
CA VAL A 320 18.03 15.84 9.14
C VAL A 320 17.95 14.38 9.52
N GLN A 321 16.99 14.03 10.36
CA GLN A 321 16.80 12.66 10.83
C GLN A 321 16.79 11.67 9.66
N THR A 322 17.65 10.65 9.68
CA THR A 322 17.89 9.73 8.55
C THR A 322 17.06 8.44 8.60
N GLY A 323 16.40 8.17 9.73
CA GLY A 323 15.49 7.04 9.92
C GLY A 323 15.01 6.92 11.38
N LEU A 324 14.31 5.83 11.70
CA LEU A 324 13.69 5.59 13.02
C LEU A 324 14.64 5.48 14.20
N ARG A 325 15.92 5.28 13.92
CA ARG A 325 16.92 4.99 14.96
C ARG A 325 18.20 5.74 14.63
N ASP A 326 18.05 6.99 14.20
CA ASP A 326 19.18 7.83 13.86
C ASP A 326 20.09 8.03 15.08
N PRO A 327 21.36 7.58 15.04
CA PRO A 327 22.30 7.74 16.15
C PRO A 327 22.51 9.20 16.56
N PHE A 328 22.38 10.15 15.62
CA PHE A 328 22.45 11.56 15.96
C PHE A 328 21.30 11.97 16.86
N CYS A 329 20.09 11.44 16.66
CA CYS A 329 18.90 11.88 17.39
C CYS A 329 18.82 11.34 18.81
N PHE A 330 19.50 10.24 19.10
CA PHE A 330 19.48 9.60 20.42
C PHE A 330 20.32 10.35 21.46
N VAL A 331 19.80 10.33 22.69
CA VAL A 331 20.51 10.74 23.90
C VAL A 331 20.35 9.64 24.93
N GLU A 332 21.47 9.15 25.48
CA GLU A 332 21.46 8.01 26.41
C GLU A 332 20.69 8.38 27.69
N ASN A 333 19.68 7.57 28.05
CA ASN A 333 18.79 7.78 29.20
C ASN A 333 18.01 9.11 29.21
N GLU A 334 17.91 9.80 28.07
CA GLU A 334 17.20 11.07 27.95
C GLU A 334 16.24 11.08 26.75
N LYS A 335 15.44 12.15 26.70
CA LYS A 335 14.53 12.46 25.60
C LYS A 335 15.34 12.72 24.31
N GLY A 336 14.93 12.10 23.20
CA GLY A 336 15.52 12.34 21.89
C GLY A 336 15.62 13.83 21.54
N LYS A 337 16.69 14.23 20.85
CA LYS A 337 16.98 15.64 20.57
C LYS A 337 16.56 16.11 19.18
N CYS A 338 16.18 15.19 18.28
CA CYS A 338 15.71 15.59 16.96
C CYS A 338 14.32 16.22 17.04
N LYS A 339 14.10 17.22 16.19
CA LYS A 339 12.92 18.08 16.15
C LYS A 339 12.38 18.26 14.73
N ASP A 340 12.83 17.49 13.74
CA ASP A 340 12.29 17.52 12.38
C ASP A 340 10.77 17.40 12.44
N GLY A 341 10.04 18.33 11.83
CA GLY A 341 8.58 18.37 11.85
C GLY A 341 7.95 18.85 13.16
N TYR A 342 8.72 19.40 14.10
CA TYR A 342 8.16 20.07 15.28
C TYR A 342 7.56 21.43 14.89
N THR A 343 6.33 21.69 15.31
CA THR A 343 5.71 23.01 15.21
C THR A 343 6.04 23.80 16.48
N GLU A 344 7.11 24.59 16.44
CA GLU A 344 7.67 25.28 17.60
C GLU A 344 7.10 26.69 17.75
N GLU A 345 6.75 27.08 18.98
CA GLU A 345 6.41 28.48 19.30
C GLU A 345 7.68 29.33 19.35
N VAL A 346 7.69 30.45 18.61
CA VAL A 346 8.88 31.28 18.42
C VAL A 346 8.54 32.77 18.41
N THR A 347 9.50 33.61 18.78
CA THR A 347 9.37 35.09 18.79
C THR A 347 10.30 35.79 17.78
N GLY A 348 11.04 35.02 16.98
CA GLY A 348 12.03 35.51 16.04
C GLY A 348 11.46 35.96 14.69
N PRO A 349 12.32 36.37 13.75
CA PRO A 349 11.91 36.81 12.40
C PRO A 349 11.25 35.70 11.57
N ASP A 350 11.53 34.43 11.89
CA ASP A 350 10.94 33.26 11.24
C ASP A 350 9.60 32.83 11.89
N ALA A 351 8.96 33.72 12.65
CA ALA A 351 7.68 33.46 13.28
C ALA A 351 6.51 33.73 12.32
N VAL A 352 5.62 32.75 12.19
CA VAL A 352 4.33 32.89 11.49
C VAL A 352 3.22 33.00 12.51
N ARG A 353 2.45 34.09 12.45
CA ARG A 353 1.27 34.26 13.29
C ARG A 353 0.12 33.44 12.74
N ALA A 354 -0.25 32.36 13.42
CA ALA A 354 -1.36 31.48 13.05
C ALA A 354 -2.49 31.56 14.08
N LEU A 355 -3.73 31.31 13.64
CA LEU A 355 -4.85 31.07 14.56
C LEU A 355 -4.81 29.59 14.96
N VAL A 356 -4.59 29.28 16.22
CA VAL A 356 -4.36 27.92 16.70
C VAL A 356 -5.53 27.50 17.58
N ALA A 357 -6.12 26.33 17.29
CA ALA A 357 -7.03 25.69 18.22
C ALA A 357 -6.22 25.15 19.41
N THR A 358 -6.62 25.50 20.64
CA THR A 358 -5.89 25.11 21.85
C THR A 358 -6.59 24.00 22.62
N LYS A 359 -7.92 23.91 22.52
CA LYS A 359 -8.75 22.96 23.26
C LYS A 359 -10.13 22.79 22.64
N ALA A 360 -10.69 21.59 22.68
CA ALA A 360 -12.09 21.33 22.35
C ALA A 360 -13.01 21.81 23.48
N LYS A 361 -14.07 22.53 23.11
CA LYS A 361 -15.05 23.08 24.06
C LYS A 361 -15.89 21.96 24.67
N ALA A 362 -16.17 22.10 25.96
CA ALA A 362 -17.13 21.27 26.66
C ALA A 362 -18.52 21.45 26.03
N ASN A 363 -19.34 20.40 26.11
CA ASN A 363 -20.75 20.50 25.75
C ASN A 363 -21.45 21.55 26.62
N GLN A 364 -22.31 22.37 25.99
CA GLN A 364 -23.09 23.37 26.70
C GLN A 364 -24.17 22.75 27.60
N ASP A 365 -24.67 21.57 27.24
CA ASP A 365 -25.57 20.78 28.09
C ASP A 365 -24.77 19.93 29.09
N VAL A 366 -24.73 20.40 30.34
CA VAL A 366 -24.04 19.74 31.46
C VAL A 366 -24.67 18.36 31.79
N GLY A 367 -25.93 18.11 31.39
CA GLY A 367 -26.61 16.84 31.57
C GLY A 367 -26.30 15.80 30.50
N SER A 368 -25.67 16.19 29.39
CA SER A 368 -25.35 15.29 28.28
C SER A 368 -24.23 14.32 28.65
N LYS A 369 -24.35 13.07 28.20
CA LYS A 369 -23.26 12.07 28.29
C LYS A 369 -22.11 12.35 27.31
N LEU A 370 -22.36 13.16 26.28
CA LEU A 370 -21.36 13.58 25.31
C LEU A 370 -20.71 14.87 25.82
N ASP A 371 -19.49 14.77 26.33
CA ASP A 371 -18.83 15.86 27.07
C ASP A 371 -18.18 16.94 26.18
N ARG A 372 -18.25 16.79 24.85
CA ARG A 372 -17.77 17.78 23.87
C ARG A 372 -18.89 18.21 22.93
N GLU A 373 -18.97 19.53 22.69
CA GLU A 373 -19.95 20.12 21.79
C GLU A 373 -19.86 19.54 20.36
N PHE A 374 -18.63 19.27 19.91
CA PHE A 374 -18.41 18.72 18.58
C PHE A 374 -18.99 17.32 18.38
N TYR A 375 -19.09 16.49 19.42
CA TYR A 375 -19.66 15.14 19.29
C TYR A 375 -21.10 15.18 18.79
N ILE A 376 -21.91 16.07 19.36
CA ILE A 376 -23.30 16.25 18.93
C ILE A 376 -23.34 16.71 17.48
N SER A 377 -22.60 17.77 17.15
CA SER A 377 -22.57 18.28 15.78
C SER A 377 -22.08 17.24 14.77
N PHE A 378 -21.12 16.39 15.15
CA PHE A 378 -20.59 15.36 14.28
C PHE A 378 -21.64 14.28 13.98
N LEU A 379 -22.31 13.76 15.02
CA LEU A 379 -23.39 12.78 14.86
C LEU A 379 -24.56 13.37 14.07
N ASP A 380 -24.97 14.60 14.38
CA ASP A 380 -26.07 15.28 13.70
C ASP A 380 -25.76 15.48 12.21
N VAL A 381 -24.55 15.93 11.86
CA VAL A 381 -24.16 16.17 10.46
C VAL A 381 -24.14 14.88 9.66
N LEU A 382 -23.59 13.80 10.21
CA LEU A 382 -23.57 12.51 9.52
C LEU A 382 -24.96 11.91 9.33
N ASN A 383 -25.90 12.22 10.22
CA ASN A 383 -27.25 11.67 10.19
C ASN A 383 -28.28 12.52 9.43
N ARG A 384 -27.88 13.61 8.77
CA ARG A 384 -28.80 14.49 8.03
C ARG A 384 -29.40 13.80 6.80
N PRO A 385 -30.73 13.58 6.74
CA PRO A 385 -31.35 12.89 5.62
C PRO A 385 -31.16 13.61 4.26
N GLU A 386 -31.07 14.94 4.25
CA GLU A 386 -30.97 15.74 3.02
C GLU A 386 -29.66 15.51 2.26
N HIS A 387 -28.64 15.00 2.93
CA HIS A 387 -27.31 14.76 2.37
C HIS A 387 -26.93 13.27 2.36
N SER A 388 -27.88 12.40 2.70
CA SER A 388 -27.66 10.97 2.81
C SER A 388 -27.18 10.35 1.50
N GLY A 389 -26.27 9.39 1.64
CA GLY A 389 -25.86 8.51 0.56
C GLY A 389 -27.07 7.89 -0.15
N ARG A 390 -26.93 7.64 -1.46
CA ARG A 390 -27.99 7.03 -2.26
C ARG A 390 -27.76 5.54 -2.51
N PHE A 391 -26.91 4.90 -1.72
CA PHE A 391 -26.33 3.62 -2.12
C PHE A 391 -26.21 2.62 -0.97
N ASN A 392 -26.79 1.44 -1.20
CA ASN A 392 -26.51 0.19 -0.53
C ASN A 392 -26.56 -0.93 -1.59
N LEU A 393 -25.59 -1.86 -1.58
CA LEU A 393 -25.50 -2.95 -2.56
C LEU A 393 -26.76 -3.80 -2.62
N MET A 394 -27.35 -4.13 -1.46
CA MET A 394 -28.57 -4.95 -1.38
C MET A 394 -29.79 -4.21 -1.94
N THR A 395 -29.81 -2.88 -1.85
CA THR A 395 -30.91 -2.08 -2.39
C THR A 395 -30.74 -1.73 -3.86
N GLU A 396 -29.50 -1.58 -4.34
CA GLU A 396 -29.22 -1.27 -5.75
C GLU A 396 -29.44 -2.50 -6.63
N PHE A 397 -29.11 -3.68 -6.10
CA PHE A 397 -29.17 -4.93 -6.85
C PHE A 397 -30.17 -5.91 -6.23
N PRO A 398 -31.39 -6.04 -6.79
CA PRO A 398 -32.47 -6.83 -6.19
C PRO A 398 -32.15 -8.31 -5.97
N TYR A 399 -31.17 -8.84 -6.70
CA TYR A 399 -30.75 -10.24 -6.65
C TYR A 399 -29.29 -10.41 -6.19
N TYR A 400 -28.72 -9.40 -5.53
CA TYR A 400 -27.39 -9.51 -4.93
C TYR A 400 -27.31 -10.69 -3.95
N ARG A 401 -26.25 -11.48 -4.10
CA ARG A 401 -25.87 -12.57 -3.18
C ARG A 401 -24.36 -12.71 -3.18
N GLU A 402 -23.83 -13.05 -2.01
CA GLU A 402 -22.44 -13.50 -1.88
C GLU A 402 -22.37 -14.98 -2.21
N VAL A 403 -21.64 -15.30 -3.29
CA VAL A 403 -21.52 -16.66 -3.82
C VAL A 403 -20.04 -16.99 -3.99
N LEU A 404 -19.62 -18.17 -3.56
CA LEU A 404 -18.30 -18.69 -3.84
C LEU A 404 -18.37 -19.73 -4.96
N TYR A 405 -17.46 -19.64 -5.93
CA TYR A 405 -17.34 -20.58 -7.04
C TYR A 405 -16.21 -21.57 -6.77
N LYS A 406 -16.55 -22.81 -6.42
CA LYS A 406 -15.59 -23.88 -6.08
C LYS A 406 -15.81 -25.11 -6.95
N PRO A 407 -14.80 -25.58 -7.71
CA PRO A 407 -14.92 -26.73 -8.60
C PRO A 407 -15.05 -28.03 -7.81
N ASP A 408 -15.77 -29.02 -8.36
CA ASP A 408 -15.78 -30.39 -7.85
C ASP A 408 -14.76 -31.25 -8.62
N PHE A 409 -13.75 -31.74 -7.92
CA PHE A 409 -12.70 -32.60 -8.47
C PHE A 409 -12.80 -34.07 -8.02
N LYS A 410 -13.89 -34.50 -7.37
CA LYS A 410 -14.01 -35.87 -6.81
C LYS A 410 -13.72 -36.99 -7.80
N HIS A 411 -14.00 -36.78 -9.09
CA HIS A 411 -13.81 -37.79 -10.15
C HIS A 411 -12.59 -37.53 -11.04
N LYS A 412 -11.72 -36.58 -10.68
CA LYS A 412 -10.52 -36.24 -11.43
C LYS A 412 -9.27 -36.66 -10.69
N LYS A 413 -8.31 -37.22 -11.44
CA LYS A 413 -6.96 -37.45 -10.92
C LYS A 413 -6.19 -36.13 -10.97
N LEU A 414 -5.88 -35.57 -9.81
CA LEU A 414 -5.14 -34.31 -9.72
C LEU A 414 -3.67 -34.49 -10.08
N GLY A 415 -3.12 -33.47 -10.73
CA GLY A 415 -1.73 -33.41 -11.16
C GLY A 415 -0.77 -33.08 -10.02
N LYS A 416 0.42 -32.58 -10.37
CA LYS A 416 1.47 -32.29 -9.39
C LYS A 416 1.02 -31.18 -8.41
N PRO A 417 1.16 -31.35 -7.09
CA PRO A 417 0.89 -30.28 -6.13
C PRO A 417 1.85 -29.10 -6.32
N VAL A 418 1.29 -27.92 -6.59
CA VAL A 418 2.05 -26.69 -6.83
C VAL A 418 1.59 -25.59 -5.86
N VAL A 419 2.56 -24.87 -5.32
CA VAL A 419 2.36 -23.59 -4.62
C VAL A 419 2.97 -22.49 -5.47
N PHE A 420 2.24 -21.41 -5.68
CA PHE A 420 2.70 -20.23 -6.41
C PHE A 420 2.97 -19.08 -5.45
N ASP A 421 4.21 -18.62 -5.37
CA ASP A 421 4.65 -17.48 -4.55
C ASP A 421 4.91 -16.27 -5.45
N MET A 422 4.19 -15.18 -5.24
CA MET A 422 4.14 -14.03 -6.14
C MET A 422 4.16 -12.71 -5.38
N ASP A 423 4.70 -11.64 -5.99
CA ASP A 423 4.70 -10.29 -5.43
C ASP A 423 3.64 -9.37 -6.04
N MET A 424 2.65 -9.96 -6.71
CA MET A 424 1.47 -9.29 -7.25
C MET A 424 1.79 -8.19 -8.27
N SER A 425 2.91 -8.33 -8.98
CA SER A 425 3.20 -7.55 -10.17
C SER A 425 2.23 -7.89 -11.30
N ALA A 426 2.20 -7.06 -12.35
CA ALA A 426 1.37 -7.36 -13.51
C ALA A 426 1.73 -8.71 -14.15
N GLY A 427 3.01 -9.09 -14.18
CA GLY A 427 3.45 -10.36 -14.76
C GLY A 427 3.02 -11.56 -13.92
N ASP A 428 2.93 -11.42 -12.60
CA ASP A 428 2.38 -12.46 -11.72
C ASP A 428 0.91 -12.76 -12.00
N PHE A 429 0.09 -11.73 -12.19
CA PHE A 429 -1.32 -11.94 -12.53
C PHE A 429 -1.48 -12.61 -13.89
N LEU A 430 -0.61 -12.29 -14.86
CA LEU A 430 -0.56 -12.98 -16.15
C LEU A 430 -0.13 -14.45 -16.00
N ALA A 431 0.87 -14.71 -15.16
CA ALA A 431 1.30 -16.06 -14.81
C ALA A 431 0.20 -16.86 -14.11
N LEU A 432 -0.54 -16.23 -13.20
CA LEU A 432 -1.67 -16.84 -12.49
C LEU A 432 -2.80 -17.22 -13.46
N PHE A 433 -3.18 -16.32 -14.38
CA PHE A 433 -4.14 -16.67 -15.43
C PHE A 433 -3.67 -17.90 -16.21
N TYR A 434 -2.41 -17.94 -16.65
CA TYR A 434 -1.87 -19.12 -17.34
C TYR A 434 -1.96 -20.39 -16.49
N LEU A 435 -1.54 -20.35 -15.22
CA LEU A 435 -1.58 -21.50 -14.31
C LEU A 435 -3.00 -22.03 -14.08
N LEU A 436 -4.00 -21.15 -13.93
CA LEU A 436 -5.40 -21.55 -13.76
C LEU A 436 -6.00 -22.16 -15.03
N LYS A 437 -5.41 -21.86 -16.20
CA LYS A 437 -5.76 -22.45 -17.49
C LYS A 437 -5.08 -23.80 -17.75
N VAL A 438 -4.01 -24.14 -17.02
CA VAL A 438 -3.36 -25.46 -17.13
C VAL A 438 -4.32 -26.53 -16.58
N PRO A 439 -4.55 -27.65 -17.29
CA PRO A 439 -5.45 -28.70 -16.82
C PRO A 439 -5.06 -29.19 -15.42
N VAL A 440 -6.05 -29.34 -14.54
CA VAL A 440 -5.84 -29.76 -13.14
C VAL A 440 -5.22 -31.14 -13.01
N GLU A 441 -5.34 -31.97 -14.04
CA GLU A 441 -4.72 -33.29 -14.17
C GLU A 441 -3.20 -33.22 -14.42
N VAL A 442 -2.72 -32.07 -14.90
CA VAL A 442 -1.29 -31.78 -15.10
C VAL A 442 -0.71 -31.09 -13.86
N LEU A 443 -1.41 -30.04 -13.39
CA LEU A 443 -0.96 -29.18 -12.30
C LEU A 443 -2.12 -28.92 -11.33
N ASN A 444 -1.90 -29.24 -10.06
CA ASN A 444 -2.83 -28.95 -8.99
C ASN A 444 -2.33 -27.76 -8.18
N LEU A 445 -2.82 -26.56 -8.49
CA LEU A 445 -2.48 -25.35 -7.75
C LEU A 445 -3.17 -25.40 -6.37
N LYS A 446 -2.38 -25.71 -5.34
CA LYS A 446 -2.83 -25.94 -3.96
C LYS A 446 -2.99 -24.65 -3.18
N ALA A 447 -2.17 -23.65 -3.45
CA ALA A 447 -2.21 -22.36 -2.77
C ALA A 447 -1.43 -21.29 -3.53
N ILE A 448 -1.74 -20.04 -3.19
CA ILE A 448 -0.97 -18.86 -3.55
C ILE A 448 -0.37 -18.27 -2.28
N LEU A 449 0.92 -17.98 -2.30
CA LEU A 449 1.60 -17.21 -1.27
C LEU A 449 1.93 -15.84 -1.84
N VAL A 450 1.77 -14.81 -1.02
CA VAL A 450 1.97 -13.43 -1.43
C VAL A 450 3.21 -12.88 -0.72
N SER A 451 4.15 -12.36 -1.49
CA SER A 451 5.36 -11.70 -1.00
C SER A 451 5.27 -10.19 -1.25
N PRO A 452 4.61 -9.42 -0.37
CA PRO A 452 4.31 -7.99 -0.57
C PRO A 452 5.55 -7.07 -0.46
N THR A 453 6.75 -7.65 -0.39
CA THR A 453 8.04 -6.92 -0.44
C THR A 453 8.43 -6.50 -1.86
N GLY A 454 7.66 -6.91 -2.87
CA GLY A 454 7.90 -6.60 -4.28
C GLY A 454 7.07 -5.43 -4.80
N TRP A 455 6.67 -5.50 -6.08
CA TRP A 455 6.10 -4.37 -6.82
C TRP A 455 4.82 -3.80 -6.22
N ALA A 456 4.00 -4.66 -5.63
CA ALA A 456 2.67 -4.31 -5.20
C ALA A 456 2.52 -4.53 -3.70
N SER A 457 1.79 -3.63 -3.03
CA SER A 457 1.57 -3.75 -1.59
C SER A 457 0.58 -4.89 -1.28
N ALA A 458 0.49 -5.27 -0.01
CA ALA A 458 -0.49 -6.25 0.46
C ALA A 458 -1.94 -5.91 0.00
N ALA A 459 -2.26 -4.62 -0.26
CA ALA A 459 -3.53 -4.12 -0.81
C ALA A 459 -4.05 -4.84 -2.03
N THR A 460 -3.11 -5.35 -2.79
CA THR A 460 -3.33 -5.98 -4.07
C THR A 460 -3.93 -7.39 -3.91
N LEU A 461 -3.93 -7.97 -2.70
CA LEU A 461 -4.45 -9.31 -2.43
C LEU A 461 -5.93 -9.45 -2.81
N ASP A 462 -6.72 -8.39 -2.64
CA ASP A 462 -8.11 -8.34 -3.09
C ASP A 462 -8.30 -8.65 -4.58
N ILE A 463 -7.28 -8.36 -5.40
CA ILE A 463 -7.29 -8.62 -6.84
C ILE A 463 -7.05 -10.11 -7.11
N ILE A 464 -6.26 -10.79 -6.29
CA ILE A 464 -6.11 -12.25 -6.36
C ILE A 464 -7.48 -12.90 -6.11
N TYR A 465 -8.21 -12.45 -5.09
CA TYR A 465 -9.56 -12.94 -4.83
C TYR A 465 -10.53 -12.66 -5.97
N ASP A 466 -10.54 -11.45 -6.53
CA ASP A 466 -11.39 -11.10 -7.66
C ASP A 466 -11.05 -11.94 -8.92
N LEU A 467 -9.77 -12.23 -9.16
CA LEU A 467 -9.31 -13.10 -10.26
C LEU A 467 -9.68 -14.57 -10.02
N LEU A 468 -9.45 -15.11 -8.81
CA LEU A 468 -9.84 -16.47 -8.48
C LEU A 468 -11.36 -16.64 -8.61
N HIS A 469 -12.12 -15.65 -8.18
CA HIS A 469 -13.57 -15.63 -8.33
C HIS A 469 -14.00 -15.61 -9.81
N MET A 470 -13.35 -14.79 -10.64
CA MET A 470 -13.52 -14.77 -12.10
C MET A 470 -13.31 -16.16 -12.72
N MET A 471 -12.25 -16.86 -12.29
CA MET A 471 -11.86 -18.17 -12.80
C MET A 471 -12.59 -19.34 -12.14
N GLY A 472 -13.49 -19.09 -11.19
CA GLY A 472 -14.23 -20.13 -10.48
C GLY A 472 -13.37 -20.99 -9.57
N ARG A 473 -12.34 -20.38 -8.95
CA ARG A 473 -11.31 -21.03 -8.13
C ARG A 473 -11.24 -20.44 -6.72
N ASP A 474 -12.40 -20.13 -6.13
CA ASP A 474 -12.49 -19.69 -4.74
C ASP A 474 -12.08 -20.78 -3.73
N ASP A 475 -11.78 -22.00 -4.20
CA ASP A 475 -11.20 -23.09 -3.42
C ASP A 475 -9.72 -22.87 -3.07
N ILE A 476 -8.99 -22.02 -3.83
CA ILE A 476 -7.55 -21.83 -3.61
C ILE A 476 -7.31 -20.90 -2.42
N PRO A 477 -6.63 -21.36 -1.36
CA PRO A 477 -6.22 -20.51 -0.25
C PRO A 477 -5.10 -19.55 -0.69
N VAL A 478 -5.14 -18.34 -0.14
CA VAL A 478 -4.13 -17.29 -0.37
C VAL A 478 -3.55 -16.91 0.98
N GLY A 479 -2.23 -17.02 1.12
CA GLY A 479 -1.51 -16.72 2.35
C GLY A 479 -0.64 -15.48 2.20
N LEU A 480 -0.77 -14.54 3.14
CA LEU A 480 0.02 -13.32 3.17
C LEU A 480 1.38 -13.55 3.85
N GLY A 481 2.47 -13.28 3.13
CA GLY A 481 3.83 -13.28 3.66
C GLY A 481 4.21 -11.96 4.33
N ASP A 482 5.45 -11.89 4.81
CA ASP A 482 5.96 -10.71 5.52
C ASP A 482 5.97 -9.46 4.62
N VAL A 483 5.62 -8.32 5.21
CA VAL A 483 5.57 -6.99 4.55
C VAL A 483 6.93 -6.30 4.43
N PHE A 484 7.95 -6.85 5.08
CA PHE A 484 9.32 -6.38 5.03
C PHE A 484 10.24 -7.51 4.54
N ALA A 485 11.27 -7.15 3.79
CA ALA A 485 12.34 -8.07 3.48
C ALA A 485 13.03 -8.53 4.78
N MET A 486 13.69 -9.69 4.73
CA MET A 486 14.35 -10.27 5.89
C MET A 486 15.33 -9.27 6.53
N ASN A 487 15.19 -9.08 7.84
CA ASN A 487 15.97 -8.15 8.67
C ASN A 487 15.75 -6.65 8.38
N GLN A 488 14.64 -6.26 7.73
CA GLN A 488 14.29 -4.84 7.54
C GLN A 488 13.23 -4.29 8.49
N SER A 489 12.52 -5.16 9.22
CA SER A 489 11.62 -4.72 10.30
C SER A 489 12.42 -4.08 11.44
N ASP A 490 11.89 -3.02 12.04
CA ASP A 490 12.47 -2.44 13.25
C ASP A 490 12.47 -3.44 14.40
N LYS A 491 13.51 -3.39 15.24
CA LYS A 491 13.70 -4.34 16.34
C LYS A 491 12.82 -4.07 17.55
N ILE A 492 12.38 -2.81 17.72
CA ILE A 492 11.56 -2.38 18.85
C ILE A 492 10.07 -2.46 18.47
N PHE A 493 9.73 -2.02 17.25
CA PHE A 493 8.36 -2.00 16.76
C PHE A 493 8.27 -2.62 15.36
N SER A 494 8.04 -3.93 15.27
CA SER A 494 8.11 -4.69 14.02
C SER A 494 7.09 -4.28 12.94
N TYR A 495 6.09 -3.46 13.27
CA TYR A 495 5.13 -2.91 12.31
C TYR A 495 5.67 -1.74 11.48
N VAL A 496 6.90 -1.29 11.79
CA VAL A 496 7.66 -0.37 10.94
C VAL A 496 8.97 -1.02 10.51
N GLY A 497 9.62 -0.43 9.51
CA GLY A 497 10.86 -0.97 8.96
C GLY A 497 11.52 -0.02 7.96
N ASP A 498 12.72 -0.39 7.54
CA ASP A 498 13.44 0.35 6.52
C ASP A 498 12.93 0.01 5.09
N CYS A 499 13.19 0.90 4.14
CA CYS A 499 12.88 0.68 2.71
C CYS A 499 14.14 0.63 1.85
N LYS A 500 15.26 0.16 2.40
CA LYS A 500 16.58 0.21 1.74
C LYS A 500 16.57 -0.44 0.36
N TYR A 501 15.79 -1.49 0.15
CA TYR A 501 15.62 -2.14 -1.16
C TYR A 501 14.32 -1.72 -1.85
N ALA A 502 13.20 -1.67 -1.13
CA ALA A 502 11.90 -1.27 -1.68
C ALA A 502 11.91 0.12 -2.34
N LYS A 503 12.77 1.04 -1.89
CA LYS A 503 12.99 2.36 -2.53
C LYS A 503 13.38 2.30 -4.01
N ALA A 504 13.84 1.15 -4.50
CA ALA A 504 14.17 0.96 -5.90
C ALA A 504 12.92 0.79 -6.79
N ILE A 505 11.74 0.52 -6.22
CA ILE A 505 10.52 0.36 -7.01
C ILE A 505 9.99 1.75 -7.37
N PRO A 506 9.89 2.11 -8.66
CA PRO A 506 9.26 3.35 -9.07
C PRO A 506 7.75 3.30 -8.82
N HIS A 507 7.19 4.33 -8.21
CA HIS A 507 5.74 4.36 -7.96
C HIS A 507 4.91 4.79 -9.18
N GLY A 508 5.54 5.26 -10.26
CA GLY A 508 4.81 5.79 -11.42
C GLY A 508 3.89 6.99 -11.10
N SER A 509 2.97 7.29 -12.02
CA SER A 509 2.16 8.51 -12.03
C SER A 509 1.00 8.46 -11.04
N GLY A 510 0.49 7.27 -10.78
CA GLY A 510 -0.58 7.02 -9.83
C GLY A 510 -0.09 6.74 -8.41
N GLY A 511 1.22 6.69 -8.20
CA GLY A 511 1.77 6.06 -7.02
C GLY A 511 1.44 4.57 -7.02
N PHE A 512 1.14 4.01 -5.84
CA PHE A 512 0.64 2.64 -5.72
C PHE A 512 -0.63 2.34 -6.55
N LEU A 513 -1.38 3.34 -7.04
CA LEU A 513 -2.50 3.06 -7.96
C LEU A 513 -2.06 2.39 -9.27
N ASP A 514 -0.81 2.54 -9.70
CA ASP A 514 -0.31 1.88 -10.91
C ASP A 514 -0.20 0.37 -10.70
N SER A 515 0.75 -0.08 -9.88
CA SER A 515 0.96 -1.51 -9.61
C SER A 515 -0.24 -2.15 -8.92
N ASP A 516 -0.75 -1.54 -7.84
CA ASP A 516 -1.69 -2.19 -6.92
C ASP A 516 -3.12 -2.25 -7.48
N THR A 517 -3.39 -1.64 -8.64
CA THR A 517 -4.71 -1.73 -9.30
C THR A 517 -4.63 -2.24 -10.73
N LEU A 518 -3.52 -2.91 -11.10
CA LEU A 518 -3.28 -3.37 -12.47
C LEU A 518 -3.43 -2.22 -13.48
N TYR A 519 -2.79 -1.11 -13.12
CA TYR A 519 -2.79 0.14 -13.85
C TYR A 519 -4.22 0.64 -14.10
N GLY A 520 -5.12 0.45 -13.13
CA GLY A 520 -6.54 0.82 -13.18
C GLY A 520 -7.49 -0.25 -13.74
N LEU A 521 -6.99 -1.41 -14.20
CA LEU A 521 -7.82 -2.47 -14.79
C LEU A 521 -8.43 -3.42 -13.76
N ALA A 522 -7.91 -3.50 -12.54
CA ALA A 522 -8.44 -4.38 -11.49
C ALA A 522 -9.94 -4.16 -11.22
N ARG A 523 -10.42 -2.93 -11.46
CA ARG A 523 -11.84 -2.58 -11.34
C ARG A 523 -12.77 -3.37 -12.27
N ASP A 524 -12.25 -3.87 -13.39
CA ASP A 524 -13.04 -4.61 -14.36
C ASP A 524 -13.22 -6.08 -13.98
N LEU A 525 -12.44 -6.59 -13.00
CA LEU A 525 -12.61 -7.93 -12.45
C LEU A 525 -13.90 -8.02 -11.62
N PRO A 526 -14.59 -9.17 -11.64
CA PRO A 526 -15.69 -9.47 -10.72
C PRO A 526 -15.30 -9.25 -9.26
N ARG A 527 -16.23 -8.81 -8.42
CA ARG A 527 -16.01 -8.61 -6.98
C ARG A 527 -16.24 -9.93 -6.26
N SER A 528 -15.18 -10.50 -5.70
CA SER A 528 -15.27 -11.69 -4.83
C SER A 528 -15.90 -11.33 -3.49
N PRO A 529 -16.68 -12.24 -2.87
CA PRO A 529 -17.03 -12.13 -1.46
C PRO A 529 -15.82 -12.25 -0.53
N ARG A 530 -14.75 -12.93 -0.98
CA ARG A 530 -13.47 -12.96 -0.28
C ARG A 530 -12.82 -11.59 -0.37
N ARG A 531 -12.26 -11.15 0.74
CA ARG A 531 -11.60 -9.86 0.84
C ARG A 531 -10.45 -9.94 1.83
N TYR A 532 -9.46 -9.08 1.63
CA TYR A 532 -8.57 -8.74 2.70
C TYR A 532 -9.36 -7.97 3.77
N THR A 533 -9.24 -8.38 5.03
CA THR A 533 -9.87 -7.71 6.17
C THR A 533 -8.90 -7.64 7.32
N ALA A 534 -9.12 -6.69 8.23
CA ALA A 534 -8.45 -6.68 9.52
C ALA A 534 -9.24 -7.41 10.62
N GLU A 535 -10.17 -8.27 10.21
CA GLU A 535 -10.80 -9.21 11.12
C GLU A 535 -9.71 -10.10 11.73
N ASN A 536 -9.83 -10.39 13.01
CA ASN A 536 -8.78 -11.07 13.77
C ASN A 536 -9.39 -12.15 14.65
N SER A 537 -8.57 -13.14 15.02
CA SER A 537 -9.01 -14.27 15.82
C SER A 537 -8.01 -14.68 16.90
N VAL A 538 -8.52 -14.97 18.10
CA VAL A 538 -7.72 -15.45 19.23
C VAL A 538 -7.04 -16.78 18.91
N GLU A 539 -7.70 -17.65 18.13
CA GLU A 539 -7.12 -18.91 17.66
C GLU A 539 -5.76 -18.70 16.98
N PHE A 540 -5.60 -17.56 16.29
CA PHE A 540 -4.40 -17.21 15.53
C PHE A 540 -3.58 -16.09 16.18
N GLY A 541 -3.71 -15.93 17.50
CA GLY A 541 -2.83 -15.10 18.32
C GLY A 541 -3.29 -13.64 18.49
N ALA A 542 -4.50 -13.29 18.04
CA ALA A 542 -5.08 -11.98 18.36
C ALA A 542 -5.53 -11.92 19.84
N PRO A 543 -5.62 -10.73 20.45
CA PRO A 543 -6.08 -10.59 21.84
C PRO A 543 -7.57 -10.94 22.02
N ARG A 544 -8.38 -10.72 20.97
CA ARG A 544 -9.81 -11.01 20.92
C ARG A 544 -10.24 -11.36 19.49
N ASP A 545 -11.39 -12.00 19.38
CA ASP A 545 -12.08 -12.18 18.11
C ASP A 545 -12.80 -10.88 17.73
N THR A 546 -12.78 -10.55 16.44
CA THR A 546 -13.66 -9.51 15.86
C THR A 546 -15.05 -10.09 15.58
N ASP A 547 -15.95 -9.33 14.94
CA ASP A 547 -17.29 -9.83 14.59
C ASP A 547 -17.25 -11.01 13.61
N HIS A 548 -16.25 -11.03 12.70
CA HIS A 548 -16.12 -12.03 11.64
C HIS A 548 -14.69 -12.62 11.57
N PRO A 549 -14.22 -13.32 12.62
CA PRO A 549 -12.88 -13.89 12.68
C PRO A 549 -12.57 -14.84 11.52
N GLU A 550 -13.59 -15.46 10.93
CA GLU A 550 -13.50 -16.33 9.76
C GLU A 550 -13.10 -15.61 8.47
N LEU A 551 -13.27 -14.29 8.41
CA LEU A 551 -12.91 -13.45 7.26
C LEU A 551 -11.50 -12.86 7.35
N ARG A 552 -10.75 -13.17 8.41
CA ARG A 552 -9.36 -12.74 8.57
C ARG A 552 -8.51 -13.17 7.38
N GLN A 553 -7.46 -12.40 7.06
CA GLN A 553 -6.50 -12.80 6.04
C GLN A 553 -5.52 -13.87 6.61
N PRO A 554 -5.47 -15.10 6.08
CA PRO A 554 -4.50 -16.10 6.53
C PRO A 554 -3.06 -15.74 6.18
N LEU A 555 -2.12 -16.12 7.04
CA LEU A 555 -0.69 -15.93 6.81
C LEU A 555 -0.10 -17.04 5.93
N ALA A 556 0.99 -16.75 5.22
CA ALA A 556 1.67 -17.69 4.33
C ALA A 556 2.10 -18.98 5.06
N LEU A 557 2.61 -18.86 6.30
CA LEU A 557 3.00 -20.00 7.13
C LEU A 557 1.80 -20.86 7.58
N GLU A 558 0.65 -20.23 7.83
CA GLU A 558 -0.59 -20.95 8.19
C GLU A 558 -1.09 -21.76 6.99
N ILE A 559 -1.15 -21.13 5.83
CA ILE A 559 -1.55 -21.79 4.58
C ILE A 559 -0.57 -22.93 4.25
N TRP A 560 0.73 -22.70 4.38
CA TRP A 560 1.73 -23.75 4.20
C TRP A 560 1.47 -24.95 5.10
N THR A 561 1.24 -24.71 6.40
CA THR A 561 0.96 -25.76 7.38
C THR A 561 -0.34 -26.51 7.06
N SER A 562 -1.38 -25.80 6.62
CA SER A 562 -2.67 -26.39 6.21
C SER A 562 -2.53 -27.31 5.00
N ILE A 563 -1.73 -26.91 4.00
CA ILE A 563 -1.44 -27.74 2.82
C ILE A 563 -0.74 -29.03 3.23
N LEU A 564 0.25 -28.94 4.14
CA LEU A 564 0.97 -30.13 4.59
C LEU A 564 0.07 -31.14 5.31
N LYS A 565 -0.93 -30.67 6.06
CA LYS A 565 -1.93 -31.55 6.71
C LYS A 565 -2.83 -32.27 5.71
N THR A 566 -3.05 -31.68 4.53
CA THR A 566 -3.95 -32.20 3.48
C THR A 566 -3.19 -32.81 2.29
N LEU A 567 -1.88 -32.98 2.42
CA LEU A 567 -1.03 -33.56 1.39
C LEU A 567 -1.11 -35.08 1.45
N ASP A 568 -1.36 -35.72 0.31
CA ASP A 568 -1.44 -37.18 0.25
C ASP A 568 -0.11 -37.81 0.71
N PRO A 569 -0.13 -38.94 1.45
CA PRO A 569 1.09 -39.59 1.92
C PRO A 569 2.10 -39.85 0.81
N GLY A 570 3.35 -39.42 1.02
CA GLY A 570 4.44 -39.54 0.04
C GLY A 570 4.44 -38.51 -1.08
N SER A 571 3.41 -37.67 -1.20
CA SER A 571 3.42 -36.54 -2.13
C SER A 571 4.38 -35.45 -1.67
N LYS A 572 4.87 -34.68 -2.63
CA LYS A 572 5.76 -33.54 -2.39
C LYS A 572 5.29 -32.32 -3.17
N ILE A 573 5.64 -31.15 -2.66
CA ILE A 573 5.20 -29.86 -3.19
C ILE A 573 6.25 -29.33 -4.16
N THR A 574 5.78 -28.80 -5.29
CA THR A 574 6.60 -27.97 -6.17
C THR A 574 6.27 -26.50 -5.89
N VAL A 575 7.29 -25.65 -5.78
CA VAL A 575 7.11 -24.21 -5.57
C VAL A 575 7.54 -23.46 -6.83
N LEU A 576 6.72 -22.55 -7.32
CA LEU A 576 7.10 -21.54 -8.32
C LEU A 576 7.13 -20.20 -7.61
N THR A 577 8.25 -19.48 -7.69
CA THR A 577 8.42 -18.15 -7.10
C THR A 577 8.64 -17.13 -8.20
N ASN A 578 7.76 -16.13 -8.32
CA ASN A 578 7.88 -15.02 -9.26
C ASN A 578 8.20 -13.67 -8.58
N GLY A 579 8.21 -13.61 -7.25
CA GLY A 579 8.60 -12.43 -6.49
C GLY A 579 9.89 -12.61 -5.68
N PRO A 580 10.20 -11.66 -4.77
CA PRO A 580 11.26 -11.81 -3.79
C PRO A 580 11.07 -13.08 -2.95
N LEU A 581 12.16 -13.72 -2.57
CA LEU A 581 12.16 -15.06 -1.97
C LEU A 581 11.79 -15.09 -0.47
N THR A 582 11.22 -14.00 0.05
CA THR A 582 10.94 -13.73 1.46
C THR A 582 10.08 -14.84 2.07
N SER A 583 8.93 -15.14 1.47
CA SER A 583 7.98 -16.15 1.97
C SER A 583 8.60 -17.54 2.00
N LEU A 584 9.27 -17.94 0.90
CA LEU A 584 9.94 -19.24 0.84
C LEU A 584 11.08 -19.35 1.86
N ALA A 585 11.90 -18.32 2.02
CA ALA A 585 12.98 -18.30 3.01
C ALA A 585 12.45 -18.45 4.43
N LYS A 586 11.34 -17.77 4.76
CA LYS A 586 10.65 -17.89 6.05
C LYS A 586 10.08 -19.28 6.27
N ILE A 587 9.44 -19.87 5.26
CA ILE A 587 8.93 -21.26 5.33
C ILE A 587 10.05 -22.24 5.66
N ILE A 588 11.15 -22.24 4.90
CA ILE A 588 12.21 -23.24 5.09
C ILE A 588 12.98 -23.07 6.39
N THR A 589 13.10 -21.84 6.91
CA THR A 589 13.76 -21.56 8.18
C THR A 589 12.86 -21.87 9.38
N ALA A 590 11.56 -21.58 9.31
CA ALA A 590 10.63 -21.76 10.42
C ALA A 590 10.13 -23.20 10.60
N THR A 591 9.92 -23.95 9.50
CA THR A 591 9.14 -25.21 9.55
C THR A 591 9.98 -26.48 9.44
N LYS A 592 11.25 -26.39 9.04
CA LYS A 592 12.11 -27.55 8.69
C LYS A 592 11.47 -28.49 7.63
N THR A 593 10.51 -28.03 6.83
CA THR A 593 9.79 -28.86 5.84
C THR A 593 10.46 -28.89 4.45
N ALA A 594 11.74 -28.50 4.35
CA ALA A 594 12.46 -28.45 3.07
C ALA A 594 12.48 -29.81 2.34
N SER A 595 12.44 -30.93 3.08
CA SER A 595 12.39 -32.30 2.52
C SER A 595 11.08 -32.63 1.81
N LEU A 596 10.00 -31.91 2.12
CA LEU A 596 8.67 -32.05 1.48
C LEU A 596 8.57 -31.22 0.19
N ILE A 597 9.56 -30.39 -0.10
CA ILE A 597 9.66 -29.61 -1.35
C ILE A 597 10.46 -30.43 -2.37
N GLN A 598 9.81 -30.77 -3.49
CA GLN A 598 10.41 -31.56 -4.57
C GLN A 598 11.28 -30.71 -5.50
N ASN A 599 10.75 -29.57 -5.93
CA ASN A 599 11.41 -28.63 -6.84
C ASN A 599 11.03 -27.20 -6.47
N VAL A 600 11.97 -26.27 -6.66
CA VAL A 600 11.71 -24.84 -6.63
C VAL A 600 12.09 -24.25 -7.98
N TYR A 601 11.14 -23.60 -8.65
CA TYR A 601 11.36 -22.82 -9.86
C TYR A 601 11.40 -21.34 -9.48
N ILE A 602 12.54 -20.68 -9.70
CA ILE A 602 12.75 -19.28 -9.33
C ILE A 602 12.79 -18.44 -10.61
N VAL A 603 11.83 -17.56 -10.79
CA VAL A 603 11.85 -16.55 -11.85
C VAL A 603 12.51 -15.29 -11.30
N GLY A 604 13.71 -15.02 -11.79
CA GLY A 604 14.54 -13.92 -11.33
C GLY A 604 16.01 -14.26 -11.43
N GLY A 605 16.83 -13.40 -10.84
CA GLY A 605 18.28 -13.55 -10.84
C GLY A 605 18.95 -13.16 -12.15
N HIS A 606 20.14 -12.59 -12.02
CA HIS A 606 20.99 -12.21 -13.15
C HIS A 606 22.38 -12.79 -12.99
N ILE A 607 22.81 -13.58 -13.98
CA ILE A 607 24.17 -14.13 -14.05
C ILE A 607 24.87 -13.43 -15.21
N SER A 608 25.63 -12.39 -14.89
CA SER A 608 26.33 -11.57 -15.89
C SER A 608 27.36 -12.39 -16.67
N ARG A 609 27.32 -12.29 -18.00
CA ARG A 609 28.29 -12.94 -18.90
C ARG A 609 29.36 -12.00 -19.45
N SER A 610 29.17 -10.69 -19.32
CA SER A 610 30.08 -9.66 -19.77
C SER A 610 29.79 -8.33 -19.07
N SER A 611 30.69 -7.36 -19.17
CA SER A 611 30.48 -6.01 -18.63
C SER A 611 29.29 -5.26 -19.24
N LEU A 612 28.82 -5.66 -20.43
CA LEU A 612 27.66 -5.08 -21.10
C LEU A 612 26.34 -5.72 -20.64
N ASP A 613 26.40 -6.91 -20.03
CA ASP A 613 25.24 -7.68 -19.62
C ASP A 613 24.81 -7.28 -18.19
N LYS A 614 23.92 -6.29 -18.13
CA LYS A 614 23.46 -5.66 -16.89
C LYS A 614 22.19 -6.32 -16.34
N GLY A 615 22.03 -6.25 -15.03
CA GLY A 615 20.78 -6.55 -14.32
C GLY A 615 19.64 -5.59 -14.70
N ASN A 616 18.50 -5.71 -14.02
CA ASN A 616 17.32 -4.87 -14.29
C ASN A 616 17.00 -3.86 -13.17
N VAL A 617 17.79 -3.73 -12.10
CA VAL A 617 17.59 -2.70 -11.05
C VAL A 617 17.99 -1.30 -11.56
N PHE A 618 17.18 -0.74 -12.46
CA PHE A 618 17.53 0.48 -13.21
C PHE A 618 17.44 1.78 -12.40
N THR A 619 16.72 1.77 -11.27
CA THR A 619 16.53 2.93 -10.37
C THR A 619 17.70 3.12 -9.39
N ILE A 620 18.60 2.15 -9.28
CA ILE A 620 19.83 2.22 -8.48
C ILE A 620 21.02 2.07 -9.44
N PRO A 621 21.48 3.16 -10.11
CA PRO A 621 22.47 3.07 -11.19
C PRO A 621 23.83 2.46 -10.77
N SER A 622 24.14 2.50 -9.47
CA SER A 622 25.32 1.86 -8.89
C SER A 622 25.23 0.33 -8.90
N ASN A 623 24.03 -0.26 -8.93
CA ASN A 623 23.82 -1.70 -9.00
C ASN A 623 23.53 -2.13 -10.44
N LYS A 624 24.58 -2.54 -11.14
CA LYS A 624 24.47 -3.00 -12.54
C LYS A 624 24.29 -4.50 -12.67
N TYR A 625 24.21 -5.24 -11.55
CA TYR A 625 24.43 -6.69 -11.53
C TYR A 625 23.23 -7.49 -11.02
N ALA A 626 22.36 -6.88 -10.21
CA ALA A 626 21.24 -7.59 -9.62
C ALA A 626 20.01 -7.60 -10.52
N GLU A 627 19.19 -8.61 -10.31
CA GLU A 627 17.80 -8.64 -10.78
C GLU A 627 16.88 -8.19 -9.62
N PHE A 628 15.77 -7.51 -9.92
CA PHE A 628 14.86 -6.91 -8.94
C PHE A 628 14.43 -7.85 -7.81
N ASN A 629 13.93 -9.06 -8.09
CA ASN A 629 13.48 -9.98 -7.04
C ASN A 629 14.61 -10.36 -6.08
N MET A 630 15.82 -10.55 -6.62
CA MET A 630 17.01 -10.82 -5.79
C MET A 630 17.49 -9.58 -5.03
N PHE A 631 17.29 -8.39 -5.59
CA PHE A 631 17.68 -7.12 -4.96
C PHE A 631 16.72 -6.70 -3.85
N LEU A 632 15.43 -7.02 -3.99
CA LEU A 632 14.38 -6.62 -3.06
C LEU A 632 14.45 -7.38 -1.73
N ASP A 633 14.87 -8.65 -1.76
CA ASP A 633 15.29 -9.37 -0.56
C ASP A 633 16.54 -10.23 -0.82
N PRO A 634 17.75 -9.61 -0.77
CA PRO A 634 19.00 -10.31 -1.01
C PRO A 634 19.28 -11.40 0.04
N PHE A 635 18.83 -11.19 1.28
CA PHE A 635 19.08 -12.11 2.37
C PHE A 635 18.20 -13.37 2.25
N ALA A 636 16.92 -13.20 1.91
CA ALA A 636 16.05 -14.33 1.57
C ALA A 636 16.58 -15.08 0.34
N ALA A 637 17.00 -14.36 -0.70
CA ALA A 637 17.59 -14.97 -1.88
C ALA A 637 18.82 -15.82 -1.52
N LYS A 638 19.77 -15.25 -0.77
CA LYS A 638 20.94 -16.00 -0.28
C LYS A 638 20.52 -17.23 0.53
N THR A 639 19.56 -17.09 1.44
CA THR A 639 19.06 -18.20 2.28
C THR A 639 18.49 -19.34 1.44
N VAL A 640 17.68 -19.04 0.42
CA VAL A 640 17.11 -20.05 -0.49
C VAL A 640 18.18 -20.67 -1.38
N PHE A 641 19.06 -19.87 -1.98
CA PHE A 641 20.12 -20.38 -2.86
C PHE A 641 21.21 -21.16 -2.12
N GLU A 642 21.40 -20.96 -0.82
CA GLU A 642 22.34 -21.76 -0.01
C GLU A 642 21.66 -22.97 0.67
N SER A 643 20.34 -23.13 0.51
CA SER A 643 19.57 -24.25 1.10
C SER A 643 19.86 -25.61 0.46
N GLY A 644 19.27 -26.70 0.99
CA GLY A 644 19.29 -28.04 0.37
C GLY A 644 18.28 -28.27 -0.76
N LEU A 645 17.50 -27.26 -1.17
CA LEU A 645 16.41 -27.42 -2.14
C LEU A 645 16.92 -27.71 -3.57
N ASN A 646 16.16 -28.47 -4.35
CA ASN A 646 16.41 -28.68 -5.77
C ASN A 646 15.86 -27.48 -6.57
N ILE A 647 16.76 -26.57 -6.95
CA ILE A 647 16.40 -25.28 -7.55
C ILE A 647 16.64 -25.31 -9.06
N THR A 648 15.65 -24.80 -9.80
CA THR A 648 15.80 -24.39 -11.20
C THR A 648 15.60 -22.88 -11.31
N LEU A 649 16.64 -22.17 -11.70
CA LEU A 649 16.62 -20.73 -11.95
C LEU A 649 16.18 -20.45 -13.38
N ILE A 650 15.25 -19.53 -13.53
CA ILE A 650 14.79 -18.95 -14.80
C ILE A 650 15.35 -17.52 -14.83
N PRO A 651 16.59 -17.34 -15.30
CA PRO A 651 17.32 -16.08 -15.15
C PRO A 651 16.82 -15.00 -16.11
N LEU A 652 17.12 -13.75 -15.76
CA LEU A 652 16.82 -12.56 -16.55
C LEU A 652 17.29 -12.68 -18.01
N SER A 653 18.43 -13.34 -18.26
CA SER A 653 18.94 -13.55 -19.62
C SER A 653 18.01 -14.37 -20.52
N THR A 654 17.19 -15.24 -19.92
CA THR A 654 16.21 -16.07 -20.64
C THR A 654 14.87 -15.38 -20.70
N GLN A 655 14.46 -14.72 -19.61
CA GLN A 655 13.25 -13.89 -19.57
C GLN A 655 13.25 -12.82 -20.67
N ARG A 656 14.38 -12.10 -20.84
CA ARG A 656 14.53 -11.07 -21.90
C ARG A 656 14.32 -11.57 -23.32
N LYS A 657 14.43 -12.88 -23.58
CA LYS A 657 14.18 -13.46 -24.92
C LYS A 657 12.71 -13.56 -25.26
N VAL A 658 11.83 -13.43 -24.27
CA VAL A 658 10.37 -13.57 -24.42
C VAL A 658 9.59 -12.31 -24.03
N SER A 659 10.28 -11.20 -23.77
CA SER A 659 9.69 -9.91 -23.33
C SER A 659 9.19 -9.01 -24.47
N LEU A 660 8.68 -9.57 -25.57
CA LEU A 660 8.14 -8.79 -26.69
C LEU A 660 6.61 -8.65 -26.59
N PHE A 661 6.14 -7.40 -26.43
CA PHE A 661 4.71 -7.09 -26.41
C PHE A 661 4.04 -7.38 -27.75
N ALA A 662 4.66 -6.99 -28.87
CA ALA A 662 4.08 -7.14 -30.20
C ALA A 662 3.71 -8.59 -30.52
N GLU A 663 4.66 -9.51 -30.34
CA GLU A 663 4.47 -10.95 -30.57
C GLU A 663 3.34 -11.54 -29.71
N THR A 664 3.29 -11.14 -28.43
CA THR A 664 2.25 -11.59 -27.50
C THR A 664 0.87 -11.06 -27.89
N LEU A 665 0.78 -9.76 -28.20
CA LEU A 665 -0.48 -9.10 -28.53
C LEU A 665 -1.08 -9.60 -29.85
N GLU A 666 -0.25 -9.86 -30.85
CA GLU A 666 -0.65 -10.41 -32.15
C GLU A 666 -1.35 -11.77 -31.97
N ARG A 667 -0.77 -12.69 -31.21
CA ARG A 667 -1.36 -14.02 -31.00
C ARG A 667 -2.63 -13.98 -30.15
N LEU A 668 -2.76 -13.00 -29.26
CA LEU A 668 -3.98 -12.79 -28.47
C LEU A 668 -5.12 -12.16 -29.28
N GLU A 669 -4.91 -11.72 -30.52
CA GLU A 669 -5.99 -11.11 -31.32
C GLU A 669 -7.13 -12.08 -31.65
N LEU A 670 -6.79 -13.36 -31.83
CA LEU A 670 -7.73 -14.41 -32.19
C LEU A 670 -8.44 -15.02 -30.97
N THR A 671 -7.94 -14.73 -29.77
CA THR A 671 -8.44 -15.31 -28.51
C THR A 671 -9.66 -14.56 -27.99
N ARG A 672 -10.71 -15.28 -27.57
CA ARG A 672 -12.01 -14.67 -27.19
C ARG A 672 -12.47 -14.92 -25.77
N THR A 673 -11.77 -15.73 -24.98
CA THR A 673 -12.12 -15.96 -23.58
C THR A 673 -12.05 -14.66 -22.76
N PRO A 674 -12.89 -14.48 -21.72
CA PRO A 674 -12.90 -13.25 -20.94
C PRO A 674 -11.54 -12.90 -20.32
N GLU A 675 -10.84 -13.89 -19.78
CA GLU A 675 -9.51 -13.73 -19.21
C GLU A 675 -8.46 -13.33 -20.25
N ALA A 676 -8.53 -13.87 -21.48
CA ALA A 676 -7.63 -13.45 -22.55
C ALA A 676 -7.88 -11.99 -22.97
N GLN A 677 -9.14 -11.54 -22.96
CA GLN A 677 -9.48 -10.15 -23.24
C GLN A 677 -8.97 -9.21 -22.14
N PHE A 678 -9.09 -9.61 -20.87
CA PHE A 678 -8.48 -8.88 -19.76
C PHE A 678 -6.96 -8.77 -19.92
N VAL A 679 -6.29 -9.90 -20.17
CA VAL A 679 -4.84 -9.99 -20.41
C VAL A 679 -4.42 -9.10 -21.58
N LYS A 680 -5.13 -9.15 -22.71
CA LYS A 680 -4.85 -8.31 -23.88
C LYS A 680 -4.94 -6.81 -23.54
N ARG A 681 -5.96 -6.40 -22.78
CA ARG A 681 -6.13 -5.00 -22.35
C ARG A 681 -5.01 -4.54 -21.41
N LEU A 682 -4.59 -5.40 -20.48
CA LEU A 682 -3.47 -5.12 -19.58
C LEU A 682 -2.16 -4.99 -20.35
N LEU A 683 -1.83 -5.97 -21.19
CA LEU A 683 -0.62 -5.93 -22.02
C LEU A 683 -0.60 -4.72 -22.96
N PHE A 684 -1.72 -4.38 -23.58
CA PHE A 684 -1.83 -3.20 -24.44
C PHE A 684 -1.60 -1.90 -23.66
N ARG A 685 -2.11 -1.81 -22.42
CA ARG A 685 -1.87 -0.66 -21.53
C ARG A 685 -0.40 -0.55 -21.17
N LEU A 686 0.23 -1.64 -20.74
CA LEU A 686 1.66 -1.68 -20.40
C LEU A 686 2.53 -1.31 -21.62
N TYR A 687 2.22 -1.87 -22.79
CA TYR A 687 2.90 -1.54 -24.04
C TYR A 687 2.77 -0.05 -24.40
N THR A 688 1.56 0.50 -24.31
CA THR A 688 1.33 1.93 -24.59
C THR A 688 2.13 2.81 -23.62
N LEU A 689 2.15 2.50 -22.33
CA LEU A 689 2.93 3.25 -21.35
C LEU A 689 4.43 3.19 -21.66
N GLN A 690 4.94 2.01 -22.00
CA GLN A 690 6.33 1.81 -22.39
C GLN A 690 6.75 2.69 -23.57
N GLN A 691 5.89 2.79 -24.59
CA GLN A 691 6.16 3.57 -25.81
C GLN A 691 6.00 5.07 -25.60
N THR A 692 5.04 5.49 -24.76
CA THR A 692 4.65 6.90 -24.64
C THR A 692 5.38 7.65 -23.55
N HIS A 693 5.94 6.97 -22.53
CA HIS A 693 6.54 7.65 -21.40
C HIS A 693 7.82 6.99 -20.88
N HIS A 694 8.90 7.77 -20.78
CA HIS A 694 10.25 7.28 -20.44
C HIS A 694 10.34 6.59 -19.07
N ARG A 695 9.51 6.98 -18.09
CA ARG A 695 9.48 6.35 -16.75
C ARG A 695 8.89 4.94 -16.74
N TYR A 696 8.10 4.60 -17.76
CA TYR A 696 7.47 3.29 -17.94
C TYR A 696 8.25 2.40 -18.93
N ARG A 697 9.50 2.73 -19.27
CA ARG A 697 10.29 1.90 -20.21
C ARG A 697 10.50 0.45 -19.77
N HIS A 698 10.36 0.18 -18.47
CA HIS A 698 10.59 -1.10 -17.84
C HIS A 698 9.40 -2.07 -17.91
N MET A 699 8.27 -1.68 -18.49
CA MET A 699 7.04 -2.51 -18.45
C MET A 699 7.20 -3.89 -19.10
N ASP A 700 8.21 -4.09 -19.95
CA ASP A 700 8.54 -5.38 -20.58
C ASP A 700 9.10 -6.41 -19.60
N THR A 701 9.56 -6.00 -18.41
CA THR A 701 10.02 -6.95 -17.39
C THR A 701 8.90 -7.91 -16.97
N PHE A 702 7.66 -7.41 -16.87
CA PHE A 702 6.49 -8.19 -16.47
C PHE A 702 6.14 -9.33 -17.45
N LEU A 703 6.50 -9.22 -18.74
CA LEU A 703 6.32 -10.33 -19.69
C LEU A 703 7.25 -11.50 -19.39
N GLY A 704 8.46 -11.22 -18.88
CA GLY A 704 9.46 -12.22 -18.55
C GLY A 704 9.05 -13.13 -17.39
N GLU A 705 8.22 -12.62 -16.47
CA GLU A 705 7.76 -13.32 -15.27
C GLU A 705 6.82 -14.50 -15.58
N ILE A 706 6.12 -14.44 -16.71
CA ILE A 706 5.20 -15.48 -17.19
C ILE A 706 5.95 -16.78 -17.53
N LEU A 707 7.23 -16.69 -17.90
CA LEU A 707 8.03 -17.82 -18.33
C LEU A 707 8.10 -18.95 -17.30
N GLY A 708 8.05 -18.63 -16.00
CA GLY A 708 7.99 -19.65 -14.95
C GLY A 708 6.76 -20.54 -15.04
N ALA A 709 5.59 -19.92 -15.20
CA ALA A 709 4.32 -20.63 -15.36
C ALA A 709 4.29 -21.47 -16.64
N ILE A 710 4.79 -20.93 -17.75
CA ILE A 710 4.85 -21.65 -19.04
C ILE A 710 5.84 -22.80 -18.98
N PHE A 711 7.00 -22.61 -18.36
CA PHE A 711 7.96 -23.69 -18.18
C PHE A 711 7.41 -24.79 -17.26
N LEU A 712 6.63 -24.44 -16.24
CA LEU A 712 6.05 -25.42 -15.31
C LEU A 712 4.87 -26.21 -15.92
N GLY A 713 3.95 -25.52 -16.59
CA GLY A 713 2.69 -26.10 -17.09
C GLY A 713 2.63 -26.36 -18.60
N GLY A 714 3.62 -25.88 -19.36
CA GLY A 714 3.70 -26.01 -20.81
C GLY A 714 4.37 -27.29 -21.29
N ASP A 715 4.24 -27.55 -22.59
CA ASP A 715 4.83 -28.71 -23.25
C ASP A 715 6.33 -28.49 -23.52
N HIS A 716 7.17 -29.25 -22.81
CA HIS A 716 8.63 -29.19 -22.95
C HIS A 716 9.11 -29.66 -24.33
N SER A 717 8.33 -30.47 -25.06
CA SER A 717 8.67 -30.89 -26.41
C SER A 717 8.62 -29.73 -27.41
N SER A 718 7.69 -28.79 -27.17
CA SER A 718 7.55 -27.54 -27.93
C SER A 718 8.56 -26.48 -27.47
N LEU A 719 8.71 -26.24 -26.16
CA LEU A 719 9.63 -25.23 -25.61
C LEU A 719 11.11 -25.56 -25.79
N LYS A 720 11.46 -26.83 -25.96
CA LYS A 720 12.83 -27.34 -26.13
C LYS A 720 13.84 -26.70 -25.16
N PRO A 721 13.58 -26.74 -23.83
CA PRO A 721 14.40 -26.03 -22.87
C PRO A 721 15.81 -26.63 -22.79
N THR A 722 16.82 -25.76 -22.77
CA THR A 722 18.20 -26.15 -22.48
C THR A 722 18.54 -25.78 -21.04
N ILE A 723 18.89 -26.77 -20.22
CA ILE A 723 19.24 -26.60 -18.81
C ILE A 723 20.73 -26.85 -18.62
N GLN A 724 21.38 -26.00 -17.84
CA GLN A 724 22.78 -26.16 -17.45
C GLN A 724 22.92 -26.03 -15.94
N GLU A 725 23.63 -26.95 -15.30
CA GLU A 725 23.98 -26.80 -13.88
C GLU A 725 25.18 -25.86 -13.72
N MET A 726 25.07 -24.91 -12.78
CA MET A 726 26.12 -23.96 -12.48
C MET A 726 26.27 -23.78 -10.97
N PRO A 727 27.52 -23.69 -10.45
CA PRO A 727 27.74 -23.41 -9.04
C PRO A 727 27.61 -21.90 -8.80
N ILE A 728 26.56 -21.48 -8.10
CA ILE A 728 26.23 -20.07 -7.91
C ILE A 728 26.17 -19.65 -6.44
N LYS A 729 26.32 -18.35 -6.21
CA LYS A 729 26.22 -17.70 -4.89
C LYS A 729 25.54 -16.34 -5.03
N VAL A 730 24.76 -15.93 -4.03
CA VAL A 730 24.12 -14.61 -3.97
C VAL A 730 24.88 -13.69 -3.02
N ILE A 731 25.04 -12.41 -3.39
CA ILE A 731 25.59 -11.35 -2.54
C ILE A 731 24.48 -10.68 -1.73
N ALA A 732 24.65 -10.64 -0.41
CA ALA A 732 23.75 -10.01 0.55
C ALA A 732 24.58 -9.47 1.73
N GLU A 733 25.32 -8.40 1.47
CA GLU A 733 26.28 -7.77 2.39
C GLU A 733 25.73 -6.47 2.99
N GLY A 734 24.52 -6.06 2.61
CA GLY A 734 23.92 -4.82 3.04
C GLY A 734 24.45 -3.60 2.28
N VAL A 735 24.99 -3.78 1.09
CA VAL A 735 25.46 -2.70 0.21
C VAL A 735 24.66 -2.72 -1.09
N THR A 736 23.80 -1.72 -1.27
CA THR A 736 22.84 -1.64 -2.38
C THR A 736 23.49 -1.65 -3.77
N SER A 737 24.77 -1.30 -3.91
CA SER A 737 25.48 -1.35 -5.21
C SER A 737 25.83 -2.77 -5.69
N ARG A 738 25.75 -3.79 -4.82
CA ARG A 738 26.15 -5.17 -5.12
C ARG A 738 25.17 -6.23 -4.63
N ASP A 739 24.33 -5.91 -3.66
CA ASP A 739 23.34 -6.84 -3.14
C ASP A 739 22.38 -7.34 -4.22
N GLY A 740 21.96 -8.60 -4.11
CA GLY A 740 21.14 -9.30 -5.09
C GLY A 740 21.90 -9.85 -6.29
N GLN A 741 23.21 -9.58 -6.40
CA GLN A 741 24.05 -10.13 -7.47
C GLN A 741 24.23 -11.65 -7.33
N ILE A 742 24.07 -12.37 -8.44
CA ILE A 742 24.41 -13.80 -8.52
C ILE A 742 25.79 -13.96 -9.19
N LEU A 743 26.70 -14.63 -8.48
CA LEU A 743 28.05 -14.93 -8.94
C LEU A 743 28.22 -16.43 -9.19
N ILE A 744 29.09 -16.78 -10.14
CA ILE A 744 29.53 -18.17 -10.31
C ILE A 744 30.71 -18.39 -9.36
N ASP A 745 30.52 -19.28 -8.38
CA ASP A 745 31.56 -19.64 -7.40
C ASP A 745 31.86 -21.14 -7.49
N LYS A 746 32.92 -21.51 -8.20
CA LYS A 746 33.30 -22.92 -8.40
C LYS A 746 33.72 -23.64 -7.11
N LYS A 747 34.08 -22.91 -6.05
CA LYS A 747 34.60 -23.51 -4.81
C LYS A 747 33.51 -23.67 -3.74
N ARG A 748 32.64 -22.67 -3.60
CA ARG A 748 31.64 -22.59 -2.52
C ARG A 748 30.22 -22.38 -3.02
N GLY A 749 30.00 -22.24 -4.32
CA GLY A 749 28.68 -22.04 -4.90
C GLY A 749 27.86 -23.33 -4.90
N LYS A 750 26.55 -23.21 -4.68
CA LYS A 750 25.62 -24.33 -4.79
C LYS A 750 25.36 -24.62 -6.26
N LEU A 751 25.38 -25.90 -6.64
CA LEU A 751 24.94 -26.33 -7.97
C LEU A 751 23.43 -26.10 -8.13
N VAL A 752 23.07 -25.27 -9.10
CA VAL A 752 21.69 -24.91 -9.44
C VAL A 752 21.47 -25.12 -10.93
N LYS A 753 20.29 -25.65 -11.29
CA LYS A 753 19.88 -25.81 -12.69
C LYS A 753 19.48 -24.46 -13.25
N ILE A 754 20.09 -24.04 -14.36
CA ILE A 754 19.85 -22.74 -14.99
C ILE A 754 19.16 -22.99 -16.33
N LEU A 755 17.97 -22.43 -16.52
CA LEU A 755 17.31 -22.42 -17.83
C LEU A 755 18.05 -21.44 -18.75
N LYS A 756 18.81 -21.96 -19.72
CA LYS A 756 19.69 -21.18 -20.60
C LYS A 756 19.01 -20.70 -21.87
N ASN A 757 18.14 -21.54 -22.42
CA ASN A 757 17.46 -21.26 -23.68
C ASN A 757 16.13 -21.99 -23.75
N ILE A 758 15.24 -21.45 -24.56
CA ILE A 758 13.96 -22.03 -24.97
C ILE A 758 13.71 -21.64 -26.44
N ASP A 759 12.78 -22.33 -27.08
CA ASP A 759 12.13 -21.85 -28.29
C ASP A 759 11.19 -20.69 -27.93
N HIS A 760 11.59 -19.47 -28.30
CA HIS A 760 10.87 -18.24 -27.93
C HIS A 760 9.59 -18.04 -28.76
N MET A 761 9.50 -18.61 -29.96
CA MET A 761 8.26 -18.52 -30.75
C MET A 761 7.20 -19.46 -30.17
N ALA A 762 7.61 -20.68 -29.79
CA ALA A 762 6.73 -21.61 -29.11
C ALA A 762 6.18 -21.05 -27.79
N TYR A 763 6.96 -20.22 -27.08
CA TYR A 763 6.50 -19.55 -25.86
C TYR A 763 5.25 -18.70 -26.09
N TYR A 764 5.24 -17.84 -27.11
CA TYR A 764 4.12 -16.95 -27.38
C TYR A 764 2.88 -17.73 -27.81
N ASP A 765 3.06 -18.75 -28.64
CA ASP A 765 1.97 -19.63 -29.08
C ASP A 765 1.37 -20.37 -27.89
N LEU A 766 2.20 -20.95 -27.01
CA LEU A 766 1.73 -21.65 -25.82
C LEU A 766 0.95 -20.72 -24.88
N PHE A 767 1.41 -19.49 -24.68
CA PHE A 767 0.71 -18.51 -23.84
C PHE A 767 -0.69 -18.20 -24.39
N ALA A 768 -0.77 -17.79 -25.66
CA ALA A 768 -2.03 -17.38 -26.28
C ALA A 768 -2.99 -18.57 -26.44
N ASN A 769 -2.51 -19.73 -26.89
CA ASN A 769 -3.32 -20.94 -27.03
C ASN A 769 -3.90 -21.39 -25.69
N ARG A 770 -3.10 -21.33 -24.62
CA ARG A 770 -3.54 -21.73 -23.29
C ARG A 770 -4.62 -20.78 -22.75
N LEU A 771 -4.45 -19.47 -22.92
CA LEU A 771 -5.47 -18.49 -22.53
C LEU A 771 -6.76 -18.66 -23.36
N GLY A 772 -6.65 -19.08 -24.62
CA GLY A 772 -7.79 -19.35 -25.49
C GLY A 772 -8.54 -20.66 -25.27
N ASP A 773 -8.05 -21.55 -24.42
CA ASP A 773 -8.67 -22.85 -24.18
C ASP A 773 -10.01 -22.72 -23.44
N GLU A 774 -11.14 -22.91 -24.10
CA GLU A 774 -12.46 -22.72 -23.47
C GLU A 774 -12.76 -23.69 -22.31
N LYS A 775 -12.04 -24.82 -22.18
CA LYS A 775 -12.31 -25.86 -21.18
C LYS A 775 -12.14 -25.41 -19.73
N GLN A 776 -11.30 -24.41 -19.49
CA GLN A 776 -11.08 -23.80 -18.18
C GLN A 776 -11.21 -22.28 -18.28
N SER A 777 -12.21 -21.79 -19.03
CA SER A 777 -12.49 -20.35 -19.14
C SER A 777 -13.09 -19.78 -17.86
N ALA A 778 -13.02 -18.45 -17.71
CA ALA A 778 -13.72 -17.74 -16.64
C ALA A 778 -15.21 -18.13 -16.53
N VAL A 779 -15.68 -18.26 -15.29
CA VAL A 779 -17.07 -18.58 -14.95
C VAL A 779 -17.94 -17.32 -14.89
N LEU A 780 -17.26 -16.20 -14.68
CA LEU A 780 -17.81 -14.86 -14.62
C LEU A 780 -16.77 -13.93 -15.24
N GLY A 781 -17.04 -13.40 -16.42
CA GLY A 781 -16.02 -12.76 -17.26
C GLY A 781 -15.66 -11.33 -16.88
N SER A 782 -16.52 -10.61 -16.15
CA SER A 782 -16.25 -9.21 -15.76
C SER A 782 -17.17 -8.72 -14.64
N TYR A 783 -16.84 -7.58 -14.05
CA TYR A 783 -17.73 -6.88 -13.13
C TYR A 783 -19.04 -6.44 -13.79
N ASP A 784 -19.03 -6.05 -15.06
CA ASP A 784 -20.25 -5.65 -15.78
C ASP A 784 -21.21 -6.83 -15.95
N GLU A 785 -20.66 -8.02 -16.24
CA GLU A 785 -21.42 -9.28 -16.27
C GLU A 785 -22.00 -9.62 -14.89
N GLN A 786 -21.19 -9.48 -13.83
CA GLN A 786 -21.64 -9.69 -12.45
C GLN A 786 -22.77 -8.72 -12.06
N ARG A 787 -22.65 -7.45 -12.47
CA ARG A 787 -23.70 -6.45 -12.26
C ARG A 787 -25.00 -6.84 -12.95
N ILE A 788 -24.94 -7.33 -14.19
CA ILE A 788 -26.12 -7.83 -14.91
C ILE A 788 -26.76 -8.99 -14.14
N MET A 789 -25.95 -9.94 -13.64
CA MET A 789 -26.45 -11.06 -12.84
C MET A 789 -27.15 -10.61 -11.56
N TRP A 790 -26.61 -9.64 -10.82
CA TRP A 790 -27.24 -9.14 -9.61
C TRP A 790 -28.53 -8.33 -9.86
N ASN A 791 -28.78 -7.90 -11.11
CA ASN A 791 -30.01 -7.24 -11.53
C ASN A 791 -31.04 -8.17 -12.18
N THR A 792 -30.68 -9.43 -12.47
CA THR A 792 -31.53 -10.35 -13.23
C THR A 792 -32.06 -11.48 -12.33
N PRO A 793 -33.35 -11.87 -12.42
CA PRO A 793 -33.89 -13.00 -11.66
C PRO A 793 -33.13 -14.31 -11.96
N PRO A 794 -32.90 -15.19 -10.95
CA PRO A 794 -32.14 -16.44 -11.13
C PRO A 794 -32.70 -17.42 -12.17
N ASN A 795 -33.99 -17.32 -12.52
CA ASN A 795 -34.63 -18.22 -13.47
C ASN A 795 -34.44 -17.81 -14.95
N GLN A 796 -33.95 -16.59 -15.21
CA GLN A 796 -33.67 -16.08 -16.56
C GLN A 796 -32.16 -16.11 -16.90
N THR A 797 -31.31 -16.53 -15.96
CA THR A 797 -29.86 -16.70 -16.15
C THR A 797 -29.47 -18.11 -16.60
N SER A 798 -30.40 -18.87 -17.21
CA SER A 798 -30.17 -20.26 -17.64
C SER A 798 -29.03 -20.41 -18.67
N GLU A 799 -28.76 -19.39 -19.49
CA GLU A 799 -27.57 -19.35 -20.37
C GLU A 799 -26.24 -19.21 -19.59
N PHE A 800 -26.25 -18.59 -18.40
CA PHE A 800 -25.06 -18.46 -17.54
C PHE A 800 -24.81 -19.73 -16.71
N ARG A 801 -25.87 -20.48 -16.36
CA ARG A 801 -25.78 -21.73 -15.57
C ARG A 801 -25.17 -22.91 -16.34
N LEU A 802 -25.21 -22.89 -17.67
CA LEU A 802 -24.82 -24.03 -18.51
C LEU A 802 -23.32 -24.19 -18.73
N ARG A 803 -22.49 -23.23 -18.29
CA ARG A 803 -21.04 -23.30 -18.60
C ARG A 803 -20.23 -24.23 -17.69
N VAL A 804 -20.63 -24.49 -16.45
CA VAL A 804 -19.73 -25.23 -15.55
C VAL A 804 -20.45 -25.93 -14.37
N GLY A 805 -20.11 -27.19 -14.11
CA GLY A 805 -20.62 -27.99 -12.99
C GLY A 805 -19.99 -27.60 -11.65
N PHE A 806 -20.52 -26.56 -11.01
CA PHE A 806 -20.08 -26.09 -9.68
C PHE A 806 -21.07 -26.43 -8.57
N CYS A 807 -20.56 -26.57 -7.33
CA CYS A 807 -21.36 -26.55 -6.11
C CYS A 807 -21.49 -25.12 -5.58
N PHE A 808 -22.72 -24.68 -5.30
CA PHE A 808 -23.00 -23.39 -4.66
C PHE A 808 -23.15 -23.58 -3.15
N LEU A 809 -22.41 -22.80 -2.36
CA LEU A 809 -22.65 -22.64 -0.92
C LEU A 809 -23.25 -21.25 -0.69
N ASP A 810 -24.48 -21.21 -0.17
CA ASP A 810 -25.19 -19.97 0.19
C ASP A 810 -24.92 -19.68 1.67
N ASN A 811 -24.28 -18.54 1.98
CA ASN A 811 -23.74 -18.21 3.31
C ASN A 811 -24.82 -17.80 4.35
N ARG A 812 -26.10 -18.14 4.14
CA ARG A 812 -27.18 -17.73 5.06
C ARG A 812 -27.33 -18.60 6.32
N ASN A 813 -26.59 -19.70 6.45
CA ASN A 813 -26.73 -20.65 7.57
C ASN A 813 -25.37 -21.03 8.20
N SER A 814 -24.61 -20.06 8.70
CA SER A 814 -23.53 -20.32 9.68
C SER A 814 -23.97 -19.94 11.08
N SER A 815 -25.03 -20.58 11.54
CA SER A 815 -25.30 -20.80 12.96
C SER A 815 -25.62 -22.29 13.07
N LEU A 816 -24.81 -23.04 13.82
CA LEU A 816 -24.76 -24.51 13.96
C LEU A 816 -23.82 -25.19 12.94
N VAL A 817 -22.55 -25.40 13.30
CA VAL A 817 -22.06 -26.66 13.91
C VAL A 817 -20.70 -26.34 14.55
N SER A 818 -20.60 -26.64 15.84
CA SER A 818 -19.44 -26.56 16.73
C SER A 818 -18.30 -27.49 16.34
#